data_AF-A0A8H6LNK7-F1
#
_entry.id   AF-A0A8H6LNK7-F1
#
_cell.length_a   1.000
_cell.length_b   1.000
_cell.length_c   1.000
_cell.angle_alpha   90.00
_cell.angle_beta   90.00
_cell.angle_gamma   90.00
#
_symmetry.space_group_name_H-M   'P 1'
#
loop_
_entity.id
_entity.type
_entity.pdbx_description
1 polymer ?
#
loop_
_entity_poly.entity_id
_entity_poly.type
_entity_poly.pdbx_seq_one_letter_code
_entity_poly.pdbx_strand_id
1 'polypeptide(L)'
;MAAIDKALEFRKTSGSINYAATVKKFECDETTLRRRHQGKQRARRDADSLYKSRLSKQQEQDRVTYIRKLSLRGIPPTLSMIRNFALDIAKIEVGKNWPYSFVQRHRNEIDCTRQGKLLGASQDGNRLWITFLACICQDMTSLPPFFIYQGKPGQVQDTWLTDFDPEHQSAFFSTSETGWTSHELGKEWLIGVFDRFTKAKARNGRDYRLLITDGHSSHINMDFLDWCDAHRIIVAVFPPHSTHRLQPLDVSLFGPLSTAYTNRLVQWTSKAQGLTGLSKREFWVLFWGALEAAFTPENIASGWRRTGLKPFDPDVVLSQVSKNTDDDSDVESGLDDSIALQEPTARELRRLVDHVVKQSSVSSDTGARKLKRTLESLQAEVELLRHENQGLRESIIREKQRRQRSKALKDYIFDRVDPNSAQVFSPQKIAQARQKKIEMEAQKEEEVLQKRTEKALRQKRVEEQKQLVQGHCEARFSKLRDLMQEFIASGQDIGASLCVNIDGDNVVDLWGGYADVSTKKPWQRDTVVNVFSTSKLVTNLAALMLISRGLLHPDDKVAQHWPEFAANGKSEVTVGQVLAHTAGLCAWQDDMTLEDICDVQVATNKLANQAPLWAPGTAMGYHGLTQGFLIGELVRRKTGMSIDKFIAEEICRPLGEGADFQLGYRKDDWNRVAPVVSPPGPSIQEALSKAGFKQDSIIVRTLCNPAFKAEDANTALWRSCAIGSVNGHTNARALVKILSCYSLNGICAGSGYRLLSAEMVKLALTEHAIGTDLVTMRSGRRGLGIYLTGPGSGIMEGKLPEGNVGWGSGWGGSIVVVDSDRKLTIAYAMNRMLSEEHPSPAAFIKAVYEILGVTIAA
;
A
#
# COMPACT_ATOMS: atom_id res chain seq x y z
N MET A 1 -3.48 -60.47 -62.09
CA MET A 1 -4.43 -61.27 -61.28
C MET A 1 -3.86 -61.44 -59.88
N ALA A 2 -4.64 -61.12 -58.85
CA ALA A 2 -4.22 -61.24 -57.46
C ALA A 2 -3.87 -62.70 -57.14
N ALA A 3 -2.90 -62.92 -56.27
CA ALA A 3 -2.39 -64.26 -55.91
C ALA A 3 -3.51 -65.25 -55.52
N ILE A 4 -4.56 -64.75 -54.86
CA ILE A 4 -5.75 -65.54 -54.46
C ILE A 4 -6.57 -66.01 -55.67
N ASP A 5 -6.70 -65.20 -56.72
CA ASP A 5 -7.51 -65.56 -57.88
C ASP A 5 -6.80 -66.61 -58.74
N LYS A 6 -5.46 -66.51 -58.89
CA LYS A 6 -4.63 -67.55 -59.51
C LYS A 6 -4.66 -68.87 -58.70
N ALA A 7 -4.65 -68.78 -57.37
CA ALA A 7 -4.75 -69.94 -56.49
C ALA A 7 -6.14 -70.61 -56.57
N LEU A 8 -7.23 -69.85 -56.76
CA LEU A 8 -8.57 -70.39 -57.00
C LEU A 8 -8.67 -71.09 -58.37
N GLU A 9 -8.02 -70.55 -59.40
CA GLU A 9 -8.03 -71.12 -60.75
C GLU A 9 -7.19 -72.42 -60.83
N PHE A 10 -6.00 -72.45 -60.22
CA PHE A 10 -5.20 -73.68 -60.06
C PHE A 10 -5.95 -74.78 -59.31
N ARG A 11 -6.81 -74.42 -58.36
CA ARG A 11 -7.63 -75.39 -57.60
C ARG A 11 -8.83 -75.91 -58.37
N LYS A 12 -9.35 -75.19 -59.36
CA LYS A 12 -10.41 -75.70 -60.24
C LYS A 12 -9.90 -76.82 -61.16
N THR A 13 -8.60 -76.89 -61.43
CA THR A 13 -7.99 -77.87 -62.35
C THR A 13 -7.26 -79.03 -61.66
N SER A 14 -6.93 -78.96 -60.37
CA SER A 14 -6.02 -79.92 -59.69
C SER A 14 -6.68 -81.02 -58.83
N GLY A 15 -8.00 -81.19 -58.85
CA GLY A 15 -8.72 -82.41 -58.39
C GLY A 15 -8.64 -82.86 -56.91
N SER A 16 -7.75 -82.30 -56.06
CA SER A 16 -7.57 -82.72 -54.65
C SER A 16 -7.44 -81.53 -53.68
N ILE A 17 -7.98 -81.69 -52.47
CA ILE A 17 -8.22 -80.61 -51.48
C ILE A 17 -7.07 -80.55 -50.47
N ASN A 18 -6.01 -79.79 -50.77
CA ASN A 18 -5.01 -79.37 -49.77
C ASN A 18 -4.75 -77.85 -49.83
N TYR A 19 -5.31 -77.12 -48.85
CA TYR A 19 -5.22 -75.66 -48.77
C TYR A 19 -3.80 -75.20 -48.42
N ALA A 20 -3.14 -75.86 -47.48
CA ALA A 20 -1.79 -75.53 -47.02
C ALA A 20 -0.75 -75.62 -48.15
N ALA A 21 -0.82 -76.66 -49.00
CA ALA A 21 0.07 -76.80 -50.15
C ALA A 21 -0.16 -75.70 -51.22
N THR A 22 -1.43 -75.33 -51.45
CA THR A 22 -1.78 -74.27 -52.41
C THR A 22 -1.33 -72.89 -51.91
N VAL A 23 -1.51 -72.63 -50.63
CA VAL A 23 -1.10 -71.40 -49.95
C VAL A 23 0.40 -71.20 -50.03
N LYS A 24 1.18 -72.27 -49.82
CA LYS A 24 2.64 -72.23 -49.95
C LYS A 24 3.11 -72.02 -51.40
N LYS A 25 2.35 -72.51 -52.40
CA LYS A 25 2.68 -72.37 -53.82
C LYS A 25 2.40 -70.97 -54.39
N PHE A 26 1.34 -70.31 -53.92
CA PHE A 26 0.89 -69.01 -54.45
C PHE A 26 1.09 -67.85 -53.48
N GLU A 27 1.71 -68.09 -52.32
CA GLU A 27 1.97 -67.10 -51.27
C GLU A 27 0.74 -66.25 -50.94
N CYS A 28 -0.37 -66.91 -50.60
CA CYS A 28 -1.65 -66.25 -50.34
C CYS A 28 -2.27 -66.68 -49.02
N ASP A 29 -3.09 -65.83 -48.40
CA ASP A 29 -3.72 -66.14 -47.11
C ASP A 29 -4.68 -67.35 -47.21
N GLU A 30 -4.44 -68.37 -46.37
CA GLU A 30 -5.19 -69.62 -46.35
C GLU A 30 -6.66 -69.40 -46.02
N THR A 31 -6.93 -68.50 -45.08
CA THR A 31 -8.28 -68.21 -44.59
C THR A 31 -9.14 -67.59 -45.70
N THR A 32 -8.56 -66.66 -46.46
CA THR A 32 -9.22 -65.95 -47.54
C THR A 32 -9.40 -66.85 -48.77
N LEU A 33 -8.41 -67.68 -49.11
CA LEU A 33 -8.52 -68.68 -50.17
C LEU A 33 -9.63 -69.70 -49.86
N ARG A 34 -9.68 -70.21 -48.62
CA ARG A 34 -10.70 -71.18 -48.18
C ARG A 34 -12.10 -70.61 -48.21
N ARG A 35 -12.29 -69.37 -47.74
CA ARG A 35 -13.61 -68.72 -47.71
C ARG A 35 -14.14 -68.37 -49.10
N ARG A 36 -13.28 -67.91 -50.03
CA ARG A 36 -13.67 -67.67 -51.43
C ARG A 36 -13.94 -68.96 -52.20
N HIS A 37 -13.13 -70.02 -51.99
CA HIS A 37 -13.37 -71.32 -52.59
C HIS A 37 -14.71 -71.95 -52.16
N GLN A 38 -15.15 -71.72 -50.92
CA GLN A 38 -16.44 -72.18 -50.40
C GLN A 38 -17.62 -71.27 -50.77
N GLY A 39 -17.43 -70.26 -51.64
CA GLY A 39 -18.48 -69.33 -52.06
C GLY A 39 -18.98 -68.38 -50.98
N LYS A 40 -18.32 -68.31 -49.82
CA LYS A 40 -18.75 -67.51 -48.65
C LYS A 40 -18.36 -66.03 -48.75
N GLN A 41 -17.58 -65.62 -49.75
CA GLN A 41 -17.14 -64.24 -49.92
C GLN A 41 -17.10 -63.87 -51.42
N ARG A 42 -17.86 -62.82 -51.81
CA ARG A 42 -17.88 -62.28 -53.18
C ARG A 42 -16.84 -61.18 -53.36
N ALA A 43 -16.48 -60.85 -54.60
CA ALA A 43 -15.55 -59.77 -54.91
C ALA A 43 -16.12 -58.44 -54.40
N ARG A 44 -15.25 -57.57 -53.86
CA ARG A 44 -15.62 -56.29 -53.24
C ARG A 44 -16.46 -55.39 -54.15
N ARG A 45 -16.29 -55.50 -55.48
CA ARG A 45 -17.09 -54.77 -56.48
C ARG A 45 -18.56 -55.21 -56.55
N ASP A 46 -18.89 -56.46 -56.19
CA ASP A 46 -20.26 -56.98 -56.26
C ASP A 46 -21.07 -56.70 -54.98
N ALA A 47 -20.40 -56.34 -53.88
CA ALA A 47 -21.02 -56.07 -52.59
C ALA A 47 -21.60 -54.64 -52.48
N ASP A 48 -21.13 -53.69 -53.30
CA ASP A 48 -21.51 -52.27 -53.19
C ASP A 48 -22.88 -51.94 -53.83
N SER A 49 -23.46 -52.83 -54.65
CA SER A 49 -24.71 -52.56 -55.39
C SER A 49 -25.99 -52.74 -54.55
N LEU A 50 -25.97 -53.62 -53.53
CA LEU A 50 -27.17 -54.07 -52.80
C LEU A 50 -27.45 -53.35 -51.46
N TYR A 51 -26.55 -52.49 -50.99
CA TYR A 51 -26.70 -51.73 -49.73
C TYR A 51 -26.95 -50.22 -49.95
N LYS A 52 -27.89 -49.87 -50.84
CA LYS A 52 -28.38 -48.49 -50.95
C LYS A 52 -29.41 -48.20 -49.86
N SER A 53 -29.12 -47.14 -49.08
CA SER A 53 -29.92 -46.47 -48.05
C SER A 53 -31.44 -46.61 -48.18
N ARG A 54 -32.15 -46.97 -47.09
CA ARG A 54 -33.63 -47.01 -47.01
C ARG A 54 -34.30 -45.62 -47.11
N LEU A 55 -33.50 -44.55 -47.07
CA LEU A 55 -33.94 -43.18 -47.31
C LEU A 55 -33.35 -42.72 -48.64
N SER A 56 -34.11 -41.92 -49.39
CA SER A 56 -33.52 -41.25 -50.55
C SER A 56 -32.41 -40.29 -50.09
N LYS A 57 -31.45 -40.01 -50.98
CA LYS A 57 -30.39 -39.01 -50.68
C LYS A 57 -30.99 -37.66 -50.27
N GLN A 58 -32.14 -37.28 -50.83
CA GLN A 58 -32.83 -36.05 -50.47
C GLN A 58 -33.41 -36.09 -49.06
N GLN A 59 -34.12 -37.17 -48.69
CA GLN A 59 -34.66 -37.34 -47.32
C GLN A 59 -33.55 -37.39 -46.26
N GLU A 60 -32.39 -37.94 -46.63
CA GLU A 60 -31.22 -37.97 -45.77
C GLU A 60 -30.66 -36.54 -45.57
N GLN A 61 -30.58 -35.73 -46.63
CA GLN A 61 -30.12 -34.34 -46.58
C GLN A 61 -31.10 -33.40 -45.85
N ASP A 62 -32.41 -33.57 -46.06
CA ASP A 62 -33.44 -32.77 -45.41
C ASP A 62 -33.41 -32.98 -43.89
N ARG A 63 -33.08 -34.19 -43.44
CA ARG A 63 -32.88 -34.50 -42.01
C ARG A 63 -31.62 -33.89 -41.45
N VAL A 64 -30.48 -33.98 -42.17
CA VAL A 64 -29.26 -33.28 -41.74
C VAL A 64 -29.55 -31.79 -41.59
N THR A 65 -30.29 -31.20 -42.52
CA THR A 65 -30.71 -29.79 -42.50
C THR A 65 -31.63 -29.48 -41.32
N TYR A 66 -32.62 -30.32 -41.05
CA TYR A 66 -33.52 -30.16 -39.91
C TYR A 66 -32.79 -30.30 -38.57
N ILE A 67 -31.90 -31.29 -38.46
CA ILE A 67 -31.06 -31.50 -37.28
C ILE A 67 -30.13 -30.30 -37.06
N ARG A 68 -29.50 -29.78 -38.12
CA ARG A 68 -28.72 -28.53 -38.04
C ARG A 68 -29.56 -27.35 -37.57
N LYS A 69 -30.80 -27.22 -38.05
CA LYS A 69 -31.73 -26.17 -37.63
C LYS A 69 -32.08 -26.27 -36.13
N LEU A 70 -32.19 -27.49 -35.59
CA LEU A 70 -32.36 -27.72 -34.15
C LEU A 70 -31.09 -27.44 -33.35
N SER A 71 -29.92 -27.85 -33.84
CA SER A 71 -28.62 -27.54 -33.24
C SER A 71 -28.34 -26.03 -33.20
N LEU A 72 -28.70 -25.29 -34.26
CA LEU A 72 -28.63 -23.83 -34.33
C LEU A 72 -29.56 -23.14 -33.32
N ARG A 73 -30.60 -23.84 -32.85
CA ARG A 73 -31.50 -23.39 -31.77
C ARG A 73 -31.03 -23.87 -30.39
N GLY A 74 -29.81 -24.40 -30.29
CA GLY A 74 -29.20 -24.87 -29.06
C GLY A 74 -29.63 -26.25 -28.59
N ILE A 75 -30.39 -27.00 -29.39
CA ILE A 75 -30.92 -28.33 -29.03
C ILE A 75 -30.08 -29.41 -29.72
N PRO A 76 -29.13 -30.07 -29.02
CA PRO A 76 -28.32 -31.11 -29.64
C PRO A 76 -29.19 -32.34 -29.88
N PRO A 77 -29.11 -32.97 -31.06
CA PRO A 77 -29.88 -34.16 -31.37
C PRO A 77 -29.38 -35.35 -30.54
N THR A 78 -30.23 -35.92 -29.70
CA THR A 78 -29.95 -37.22 -29.05
C THR A 78 -30.18 -38.37 -30.02
N LEU A 79 -29.55 -39.53 -29.80
CA LEU A 79 -29.77 -40.72 -30.64
C LEU A 79 -31.25 -41.14 -30.69
N SER A 80 -31.99 -40.92 -29.59
CA SER A 80 -33.43 -41.16 -29.52
C SER A 80 -34.21 -40.20 -30.41
N MET A 81 -33.86 -38.91 -30.44
CA MET A 81 -34.48 -37.92 -31.33
C MET A 81 -34.23 -38.26 -32.80
N ILE A 82 -32.99 -38.62 -33.15
CA ILE A 82 -32.62 -39.03 -34.52
C ILE A 82 -33.42 -40.27 -34.95
N ARG A 83 -33.63 -41.23 -34.03
CA ARG A 83 -34.47 -42.40 -34.28
C ARG A 83 -35.94 -42.03 -34.48
N ASN A 84 -36.48 -41.13 -33.67
CA ASN A 84 -37.88 -40.71 -33.77
C ASN A 84 -38.14 -39.92 -35.06
N PHE A 85 -37.26 -38.99 -35.44
CA PHE A 85 -37.33 -38.33 -36.75
C PHE A 85 -37.20 -39.33 -37.90
N ALA A 86 -36.48 -40.43 -37.66
CA ALA A 86 -36.36 -41.50 -38.62
C ALA A 86 -37.68 -42.20 -38.92
N LEU A 87 -38.42 -42.48 -37.86
CA LEU A 87 -39.77 -43.03 -37.90
C LEU A 87 -40.74 -42.02 -38.53
N ASP A 88 -40.70 -40.76 -38.10
CA ASP A 88 -41.71 -39.77 -38.47
C ASP A 88 -41.68 -39.38 -39.96
N ILE A 89 -40.49 -39.26 -40.55
CA ILE A 89 -40.34 -38.82 -41.96
C ILE A 89 -40.45 -40.00 -42.94
N ALA A 90 -39.98 -41.19 -42.57
CA ALA A 90 -39.99 -42.35 -43.46
C ALA A 90 -41.22 -43.25 -43.28
N LYS A 91 -41.95 -43.08 -42.17
CA LYS A 91 -43.06 -43.94 -41.73
C LYS A 91 -42.70 -45.44 -41.68
N ILE A 92 -41.41 -45.76 -41.52
CA ILE A 92 -40.86 -47.12 -41.49
C ILE A 92 -39.92 -47.26 -40.30
N GLU A 93 -39.99 -48.40 -39.61
CA GLU A 93 -39.12 -48.71 -38.46
C GLU A 93 -37.65 -48.88 -38.87
N VAL A 94 -36.76 -48.14 -38.20
CA VAL A 94 -35.31 -48.23 -38.39
C VAL A 94 -34.67 -49.14 -37.34
N GLY A 95 -33.66 -49.92 -37.75
CA GLY A 95 -32.95 -50.85 -36.86
C GLY A 95 -32.24 -50.15 -35.70
N LYS A 96 -32.05 -50.88 -34.58
CA LYS A 96 -31.49 -50.36 -33.31
C LYS A 96 -30.16 -49.59 -33.46
N ASN A 97 -29.31 -50.02 -34.39
CA ASN A 97 -27.98 -49.42 -34.61
C ASN A 97 -27.97 -48.34 -35.72
N TRP A 98 -29.10 -48.17 -36.42
CA TRP A 98 -29.20 -47.22 -37.53
C TRP A 98 -28.91 -45.77 -37.12
N PRO A 99 -29.39 -45.25 -35.96
CA PRO A 99 -29.08 -43.88 -35.53
C PRO A 99 -27.57 -43.65 -35.34
N TYR A 100 -26.86 -44.65 -34.83
CA TYR A 100 -25.40 -44.58 -34.64
C TYR A 100 -24.67 -44.52 -35.99
N SER A 101 -25.04 -45.38 -36.93
CA SER A 101 -24.48 -45.38 -38.29
C SER A 101 -24.83 -44.10 -39.07
N PHE A 102 -25.99 -43.49 -38.81
CA PHE A 102 -26.37 -42.20 -39.40
C PHE A 102 -25.49 -41.07 -38.88
N VAL A 103 -25.32 -40.95 -37.55
CA VAL A 103 -24.41 -39.97 -36.94
C VAL A 103 -22.98 -40.14 -37.44
N GLN A 104 -22.50 -41.37 -37.57
CA GLN A 104 -21.14 -41.63 -38.02
C GLN A 104 -20.91 -41.23 -39.49
N ARG A 105 -21.90 -41.45 -40.37
CA ARG A 105 -21.82 -41.06 -41.80
C ARG A 105 -21.88 -39.54 -42.00
N HIS A 106 -22.65 -38.86 -41.17
CA HIS A 106 -22.86 -37.40 -41.25
C HIS A 106 -22.12 -36.64 -40.14
N ARG A 107 -21.05 -37.25 -39.58
CA ARG A 107 -20.34 -36.73 -38.40
C ARG A 107 -19.74 -35.34 -38.60
N ASN A 108 -19.32 -35.03 -39.83
CA ASN A 108 -18.77 -33.72 -40.19
C ASN A 108 -19.88 -32.68 -40.44
N GLU A 109 -21.12 -33.14 -40.61
CA GLU A 109 -22.26 -32.29 -40.93
C GLU A 109 -23.17 -32.02 -39.73
N ILE A 110 -23.22 -32.95 -38.77
CA ILE A 110 -24.02 -32.86 -37.56
C ILE A 110 -23.07 -32.73 -36.37
N ASP A 111 -22.97 -31.54 -35.80
CA ASP A 111 -22.08 -31.25 -34.68
C ASP A 111 -22.64 -31.83 -33.37
N CYS A 112 -22.45 -33.13 -33.18
CA CYS A 112 -23.02 -33.88 -32.05
C CYS A 112 -22.00 -34.70 -31.25
N THR A 113 -20.70 -34.69 -31.60
CA THR A 113 -19.66 -35.37 -30.81
C THR A 113 -18.30 -34.66 -30.84
N ARG A 114 -17.67 -34.46 -29.68
CA ARG A 114 -16.23 -34.14 -29.57
C ARG A 114 -15.55 -35.29 -28.81
N GLN A 115 -14.50 -35.87 -29.40
CA GLN A 115 -13.74 -37.01 -28.83
C GLN A 115 -14.61 -38.23 -28.41
N GLY A 116 -15.65 -38.57 -29.18
CA GLY A 116 -16.45 -39.78 -28.93
C GLY A 116 -17.48 -39.66 -27.79
N LYS A 117 -17.60 -38.50 -27.13
CA LYS A 117 -18.71 -38.18 -26.22
C LYS A 117 -19.71 -37.24 -26.90
N LEU A 118 -21.01 -37.47 -26.65
CA LEU A 118 -22.10 -36.64 -27.15
C LEU A 118 -21.92 -35.20 -26.62
N LEU A 119 -22.00 -34.21 -27.51
CA LEU A 119 -22.00 -32.80 -27.10
C LEU A 119 -23.28 -32.51 -26.31
N GLY A 120 -23.12 -32.09 -25.05
CA GLY A 120 -24.21 -31.51 -24.26
C GLY A 120 -24.70 -30.22 -24.92
N ALA A 121 -25.95 -29.85 -24.64
CA ALA A 121 -26.59 -28.71 -25.29
C ALA A 121 -25.79 -27.42 -25.19
N SER A 122 -25.86 -26.60 -26.24
CA SER A 122 -25.39 -25.21 -26.21
C SER A 122 -26.03 -24.53 -25.01
N GLN A 123 -25.20 -23.98 -24.12
CA GLN A 123 -25.67 -23.36 -22.90
C GLN A 123 -26.20 -21.96 -23.21
N ASP A 124 -27.50 -21.75 -23.06
CA ASP A 124 -28.06 -20.41 -22.96
C ASP A 124 -27.61 -19.75 -21.64
N GLY A 125 -27.38 -18.44 -21.66
CA GLY A 125 -26.73 -17.68 -20.59
C GLY A 125 -27.55 -17.49 -19.30
N ASN A 126 -28.80 -17.98 -19.26
CA ASN A 126 -29.68 -17.86 -18.10
C ASN A 126 -30.04 -19.24 -17.53
N ARG A 127 -29.33 -19.65 -16.47
CA ARG A 127 -29.70 -20.80 -15.64
C ARG A 127 -30.39 -20.31 -14.38
N LEU A 128 -31.54 -20.91 -14.06
CA LEU A 128 -32.23 -20.71 -12.79
C LEU A 128 -32.05 -21.96 -11.93
N TRP A 129 -31.71 -21.75 -10.66
CA TRP A 129 -31.53 -22.83 -9.70
C TRP A 129 -32.82 -23.08 -8.92
N ILE A 130 -33.19 -24.35 -8.79
CA ILE A 130 -34.21 -24.83 -7.85
C ILE A 130 -33.56 -25.93 -7.03
N THR A 131 -33.42 -25.70 -5.73
CA THR A 131 -32.94 -26.72 -4.78
C THR A 131 -34.14 -27.43 -4.18
N PHE A 132 -34.08 -28.74 -3.98
CA PHE A 132 -35.07 -29.46 -3.18
C PHE A 132 -34.38 -30.22 -2.05
N LEU A 133 -35.00 -30.21 -0.87
CA LEU A 133 -34.58 -30.97 0.30
C LEU A 133 -35.52 -32.17 0.44
N ALA A 134 -34.94 -33.36 0.56
CA ALA A 134 -35.66 -34.61 0.69
C ALA A 134 -35.26 -35.34 1.97
N CYS A 135 -36.20 -36.11 2.52
CA CYS A 135 -35.97 -36.94 3.69
C CYS A 135 -36.80 -38.22 3.57
N ILE A 136 -36.18 -39.33 3.94
CA ILE A 136 -36.83 -40.64 3.95
C ILE A 136 -36.79 -41.22 5.36
N CYS A 137 -37.83 -41.97 5.71
CA CYS A 137 -38.00 -42.58 7.00
C CYS A 137 -37.71 -44.08 6.94
N GLN A 138 -37.41 -44.64 8.09
CA GLN A 138 -37.09 -46.06 8.25
C GLN A 138 -38.32 -46.97 8.07
N ASP A 139 -39.52 -46.42 8.13
CA ASP A 139 -40.80 -47.11 7.87
C ASP A 139 -41.15 -47.14 6.38
N MET A 140 -40.16 -46.90 5.50
CA MET A 140 -40.28 -46.90 4.04
C MET A 140 -41.16 -45.78 3.47
N THR A 141 -41.45 -44.75 4.25
CA THR A 141 -42.11 -43.52 3.78
C THR A 141 -41.10 -42.43 3.43
N SER A 142 -41.50 -41.48 2.58
CA SER A 142 -40.78 -40.24 2.34
C SER A 142 -41.53 -39.07 2.97
N LEU A 143 -40.79 -38.06 3.43
CA LEU A 143 -41.37 -36.79 3.84
C LEU A 143 -41.65 -35.91 2.61
N PRO A 144 -42.63 -34.99 2.69
CA PRO A 144 -42.86 -34.01 1.63
C PRO A 144 -41.58 -33.26 1.24
N PRO A 145 -41.27 -33.11 -0.07
CA PRO A 145 -40.11 -32.35 -0.51
C PRO A 145 -40.25 -30.86 -0.19
N PHE A 146 -39.13 -30.21 0.11
CA PHE A 146 -39.06 -28.76 0.34
C PHE A 146 -38.24 -28.08 -0.74
N PHE A 147 -38.87 -27.25 -1.56
CA PHE A 147 -38.26 -26.57 -2.69
C PHE A 147 -37.86 -25.14 -2.34
N ILE A 148 -36.72 -24.73 -2.90
CA ILE A 148 -36.17 -23.38 -2.78
C ILE A 148 -35.98 -22.87 -4.21
N TYR A 149 -36.85 -21.95 -4.62
CA TYR A 149 -36.76 -21.29 -5.92
C TYR A 149 -35.82 -20.08 -5.82
N GLN A 150 -34.99 -19.89 -6.84
CA GLN A 150 -34.20 -18.66 -6.96
C GLN A 150 -35.11 -17.42 -7.12
N GLY A 151 -35.14 -16.50 -6.16
CA GLY A 151 -36.02 -15.32 -6.17
C GLY A 151 -35.88 -14.47 -4.91
N LYS A 152 -36.61 -13.35 -4.83
CA LYS A 152 -36.63 -12.52 -3.61
C LYS A 152 -37.13 -13.36 -2.42
N PRO A 153 -36.46 -13.32 -1.24
CA PRO A 153 -36.87 -14.11 -0.08
C PRO A 153 -38.34 -13.89 0.30
N GLY A 154 -39.06 -14.98 0.60
CA GLY A 154 -40.49 -14.96 0.97
C GLY A 154 -41.47 -14.69 -0.17
N GLN A 155 -41.01 -14.56 -1.42
CA GLN A 155 -41.85 -14.24 -2.58
C GLN A 155 -41.95 -15.42 -3.56
N VAL A 156 -42.66 -16.48 -3.17
CA VAL A 156 -43.11 -17.52 -4.11
C VAL A 156 -44.25 -16.93 -4.95
N GLN A 157 -44.14 -16.99 -6.28
CA GLN A 157 -45.22 -16.49 -7.15
C GLN A 157 -46.27 -17.58 -7.37
N ASP A 158 -47.55 -17.23 -7.26
CA ASP A 158 -48.69 -18.15 -7.48
C ASP A 158 -48.66 -18.81 -8.86
N THR A 159 -48.15 -18.10 -9.87
CA THR A 159 -47.98 -18.60 -11.24
C THR A 159 -46.99 -19.75 -11.36
N TRP A 160 -46.08 -19.93 -10.38
CA TRP A 160 -45.14 -21.06 -10.36
C TRP A 160 -45.78 -22.33 -9.81
N LEU A 161 -46.84 -22.21 -9.02
CA LEU A 161 -47.51 -23.30 -8.32
C LEU A 161 -48.91 -23.60 -8.87
N THR A 162 -49.28 -23.05 -10.04
CA THR A 162 -50.63 -23.20 -10.62
C THR A 162 -51.01 -24.67 -10.87
N ASP A 163 -50.02 -25.52 -11.15
CA ASP A 163 -50.24 -26.95 -11.43
C ASP A 163 -49.93 -27.85 -10.20
N PHE A 164 -49.75 -27.25 -9.01
CA PHE A 164 -49.67 -27.95 -7.73
C PHE A 164 -51.08 -28.21 -7.19
N ASP A 165 -51.38 -29.46 -6.88
CA ASP A 165 -52.67 -29.87 -6.34
C ASP A 165 -52.56 -30.14 -4.83
N PRO A 166 -52.97 -29.19 -3.96
CA PRO A 166 -52.83 -29.35 -2.51
C PRO A 166 -53.76 -30.43 -1.92
N GLU A 167 -54.76 -30.93 -2.64
CA GLU A 167 -55.66 -31.99 -2.15
C GLU A 167 -55.00 -33.37 -2.28
N HIS A 168 -54.18 -33.57 -3.32
CA HIS A 168 -53.58 -34.87 -3.64
C HIS A 168 -52.05 -34.88 -3.52
N GLN A 169 -51.39 -33.71 -3.43
CA GLN A 169 -49.94 -33.55 -3.37
C GLN A 169 -49.51 -32.79 -2.12
N SER A 170 -48.35 -33.15 -1.58
CA SER A 170 -47.77 -32.49 -0.42
C SER A 170 -46.33 -32.08 -0.73
N ALA A 171 -46.07 -30.77 -0.73
CA ALA A 171 -44.75 -30.18 -0.89
C ALA A 171 -44.69 -28.81 -0.19
N PHE A 172 -43.48 -28.36 0.12
CA PHE A 172 -43.21 -27.05 0.71
C PHE A 172 -42.39 -26.21 -0.26
N PHE A 173 -42.68 -24.91 -0.30
CA PHE A 173 -42.09 -24.00 -1.27
C PHE A 173 -41.58 -22.75 -0.56
N SER A 174 -40.33 -22.38 -0.84
CA SER A 174 -39.70 -21.15 -0.34
C SER A 174 -38.79 -20.55 -1.42
N THR A 175 -38.20 -19.40 -1.15
CA THR A 175 -37.31 -18.69 -2.08
C THR A 175 -36.02 -18.21 -1.44
N SER A 176 -34.95 -18.16 -2.23
CA SER A 176 -33.70 -17.51 -1.85
C SER A 176 -33.08 -16.80 -3.05
N GLU A 177 -32.33 -15.72 -2.83
CA GLU A 177 -31.76 -14.94 -3.95
C GLU A 177 -30.82 -15.77 -4.83
N THR A 178 -30.15 -16.75 -4.23
CA THR A 178 -29.19 -17.63 -4.89
C THR A 178 -29.80 -18.94 -5.39
N GLY A 179 -31.01 -19.29 -4.93
CA GLY A 179 -31.63 -20.60 -5.13
C GLY A 179 -31.06 -21.72 -4.25
N TRP A 180 -30.08 -21.43 -3.39
CA TRP A 180 -29.47 -22.37 -2.44
C TRP A 180 -30.12 -22.28 -1.05
N THR A 181 -29.92 -23.32 -0.24
CA THR A 181 -30.32 -23.35 1.18
C THR A 181 -29.46 -22.42 2.05
N SER A 182 -30.00 -21.99 3.19
CA SER A 182 -29.36 -21.13 4.20
C SER A 182 -29.62 -21.66 5.61
N HIS A 183 -29.09 -21.00 6.65
CA HIS A 183 -29.37 -21.38 8.05
C HIS A 183 -30.87 -21.27 8.37
N GLU A 184 -31.51 -20.21 7.88
CA GLU A 184 -32.92 -19.92 8.08
C GLU A 184 -33.79 -20.95 7.36
N LEU A 185 -33.49 -21.21 6.08
CA LEU A 185 -34.25 -22.18 5.27
C LEU A 185 -34.07 -23.62 5.76
N GLY A 186 -32.88 -23.96 6.28
CA GLY A 186 -32.67 -25.25 6.93
C GLY A 186 -33.54 -25.41 8.18
N LYS A 187 -33.65 -24.35 9.00
CA LYS A 187 -34.55 -24.33 10.16
C LYS A 187 -36.02 -24.36 9.76
N GLU A 188 -36.44 -23.63 8.73
CA GLU A 188 -37.80 -23.71 8.19
C GLU A 188 -38.15 -25.12 7.74
N TRP A 189 -37.23 -25.81 7.05
CA TRP A 189 -37.41 -27.21 6.68
C TRP A 189 -37.50 -28.13 7.90
N LEU A 190 -36.64 -27.94 8.91
CA LEU A 190 -36.67 -28.72 10.15
C LEU A 190 -38.04 -28.60 10.83
N ILE A 191 -38.58 -27.38 10.95
CA ILE A 191 -39.84 -27.12 11.64
C ILE A 191 -41.03 -27.55 10.78
N GLY A 192 -41.07 -27.07 9.54
CA GLY A 192 -42.20 -27.22 8.63
C GLY A 192 -42.36 -28.63 8.07
N VAL A 193 -41.26 -29.38 7.95
CA VAL A 193 -41.24 -30.73 7.36
C VAL A 193 -40.80 -31.78 8.37
N PHE A 194 -39.55 -31.77 8.81
CA PHE A 194 -39.03 -32.89 9.59
C PHE A 194 -39.78 -33.06 10.91
N ASP A 195 -39.81 -32.05 11.77
CA ASP A 195 -40.49 -32.11 13.06
C ASP A 195 -41.98 -32.35 12.87
N ARG A 196 -42.65 -31.55 12.02
CA ARG A 196 -44.10 -31.65 11.75
C ARG A 196 -44.56 -33.07 11.36
N PHE A 197 -43.90 -33.71 10.40
CA PHE A 197 -44.35 -35.01 9.86
C PHE A 197 -43.78 -36.23 10.60
N THR A 198 -42.71 -36.07 11.38
CA THR A 198 -42.16 -37.18 12.19
C THR A 198 -42.71 -37.22 13.61
N LYS A 199 -43.28 -36.12 14.12
CA LYS A 199 -43.78 -36.03 15.51
C LYS A 199 -44.83 -37.10 15.82
N ALA A 200 -45.79 -37.29 14.91
CA ALA A 200 -46.83 -38.32 15.05
C ALA A 200 -46.24 -39.74 15.10
N LYS A 201 -45.13 -39.97 14.37
CA LYS A 201 -44.42 -41.27 14.33
C LYS A 201 -43.68 -41.59 15.65
N ALA A 202 -43.54 -40.62 16.55
CA ALA A 202 -42.76 -40.71 17.78
C ALA A 202 -43.61 -40.38 19.03
N ARG A 203 -44.78 -41.02 19.17
CA ARG A 203 -45.76 -40.78 20.26
C ARG A 203 -46.06 -39.29 20.45
N ASN A 204 -46.35 -38.59 19.35
CA ASN A 204 -46.59 -37.15 19.30
C ASN A 204 -45.42 -36.30 19.86
N GLY A 205 -44.19 -36.75 19.64
CA GLY A 205 -42.96 -36.04 20.04
C GLY A 205 -42.50 -36.32 21.47
N ARG A 206 -43.07 -37.33 22.15
CA ARG A 206 -42.59 -37.78 23.46
C ARG A 206 -41.31 -38.60 23.36
N ASP A 207 -41.10 -39.27 22.22
CA ASP A 207 -39.89 -40.04 21.94
C ASP A 207 -38.84 -39.27 21.17
N TYR A 208 -37.59 -39.70 21.34
CA TYR A 208 -36.48 -39.18 20.56
C TYR A 208 -36.58 -39.61 19.10
N ARG A 209 -36.24 -38.70 18.20
CA ARG A 209 -36.15 -38.94 16.76
C ARG A 209 -34.72 -38.69 16.30
N LEU A 210 -34.17 -39.61 15.52
CA LEU A 210 -32.83 -39.48 14.96
C LEU A 210 -32.90 -38.88 13.56
N LEU A 211 -32.31 -37.69 13.38
CA LEU A 211 -32.09 -37.07 12.07
C LEU A 211 -30.64 -37.33 11.67
N ILE A 212 -30.43 -38.10 10.60
CA ILE A 212 -29.10 -38.32 10.01
C ILE A 212 -28.95 -37.43 8.78
N THR A 213 -27.94 -36.58 8.77
CA THR A 213 -27.75 -35.54 7.74
C THR A 213 -26.27 -35.39 7.38
N ASP A 214 -25.96 -34.60 6.35
CA ASP A 214 -24.59 -34.27 6.00
C ASP A 214 -24.02 -33.14 6.88
N GLY A 215 -22.80 -32.67 6.59
CA GLY A 215 -22.11 -31.65 7.37
C GLY A 215 -22.39 -30.20 6.91
N HIS A 216 -23.44 -29.94 6.12
CA HIS A 216 -23.68 -28.63 5.55
C HIS A 216 -24.18 -27.62 6.60
N SER A 217 -23.75 -26.35 6.48
CA SER A 217 -23.98 -25.33 7.52
C SER A 217 -25.46 -24.96 7.71
N SER A 218 -26.32 -25.22 6.71
CA SER A 218 -27.77 -24.98 6.80
C SER A 218 -28.46 -25.79 7.90
N HIS A 219 -27.91 -26.95 8.26
CA HIS A 219 -28.46 -27.81 9.33
C HIS A 219 -27.45 -28.13 10.43
N ILE A 220 -26.27 -27.46 10.42
CA ILE A 220 -25.25 -27.54 11.47
C ILE A 220 -24.92 -26.11 11.96
N ASN A 221 -25.84 -25.55 12.74
CA ASN A 221 -25.72 -24.26 13.42
C ASN A 221 -26.51 -24.29 14.73
N MET A 222 -26.25 -23.35 15.66
CA MET A 222 -26.87 -23.39 16.99
C MET A 222 -28.40 -23.25 16.94
N ASP A 223 -28.96 -22.41 16.08
CA ASP A 223 -30.41 -22.22 16.02
C ASP A 223 -31.16 -23.49 15.56
N PHE A 224 -30.52 -24.27 14.69
CA PHE A 224 -31.02 -25.58 14.25
C PHE A 224 -30.88 -26.62 15.37
N LEU A 225 -29.70 -26.70 16.00
CA LEU A 225 -29.41 -27.66 17.05
C LEU A 225 -30.22 -27.40 18.33
N ASP A 226 -30.43 -26.14 18.71
CA ASP A 226 -31.24 -25.74 19.86
C ASP A 226 -32.72 -26.12 19.65
N TRP A 227 -33.23 -25.99 18.43
CA TRP A 227 -34.58 -26.48 18.12
C TRP A 227 -34.65 -28.00 18.27
N CYS A 228 -33.67 -28.72 17.73
CA CYS A 228 -33.59 -30.17 17.85
C CYS A 228 -33.55 -30.63 19.31
N ASP A 229 -32.71 -30.01 20.15
CA ASP A 229 -32.60 -30.28 21.58
C ASP A 229 -33.95 -30.09 22.29
N ALA A 230 -34.61 -28.95 22.06
CA ALA A 230 -35.90 -28.62 22.65
C ALA A 230 -37.03 -29.58 22.22
N HIS A 231 -36.94 -30.18 21.04
CA HIS A 231 -37.98 -31.06 20.47
C HIS A 231 -37.61 -32.55 20.46
N ARG A 232 -36.60 -32.94 21.25
CA ARG A 232 -36.13 -34.33 21.38
C ARG A 232 -35.72 -34.94 20.03
N ILE A 233 -35.00 -34.19 19.22
CA ILE A 233 -34.42 -34.64 17.96
C ILE A 233 -32.91 -34.73 18.16
N ILE A 234 -32.34 -35.91 17.91
CA ILE A 234 -30.90 -36.14 17.91
C ILE A 234 -30.42 -35.96 16.48
N VAL A 235 -29.40 -35.12 16.27
CA VAL A 235 -28.78 -34.93 14.95
C VAL A 235 -27.50 -35.75 14.89
N ALA A 236 -27.41 -36.64 13.90
CA ALA A 236 -26.21 -37.37 13.56
C ALA A 236 -25.70 -36.92 12.19
N VAL A 237 -24.40 -36.67 12.09
CA VAL A 237 -23.75 -36.13 10.91
C VAL A 237 -22.83 -37.19 10.33
N PHE A 238 -23.01 -37.47 9.03
CA PHE A 238 -22.10 -38.35 8.31
C PHE A 238 -20.67 -37.80 8.33
N PRO A 239 -19.65 -38.68 8.34
CA PRO A 239 -18.28 -38.28 8.09
C PRO A 239 -18.15 -37.41 6.83
N PRO A 240 -17.19 -36.47 6.80
CA PRO A 240 -16.90 -35.73 5.59
C PRO A 240 -16.63 -36.66 4.40
N HIS A 241 -17.14 -36.30 3.23
CA HIS A 241 -16.94 -37.02 1.96
C HIS A 241 -17.46 -38.49 1.91
N SER A 242 -18.28 -38.95 2.86
CA SER A 242 -18.80 -40.32 2.87
C SER A 242 -20.23 -40.50 2.35
N THR A 243 -20.90 -39.41 1.95
CA THR A 243 -22.34 -39.39 1.60
C THR A 243 -22.70 -40.40 0.49
N HIS A 244 -21.84 -40.52 -0.53
CA HIS A 244 -21.99 -41.47 -1.64
C HIS A 244 -21.97 -42.97 -1.24
N ARG A 245 -21.58 -43.30 0.00
CA ARG A 245 -21.59 -44.67 0.54
C ARG A 245 -22.60 -44.85 1.69
N LEU A 246 -22.78 -43.82 2.52
CA LEU A 246 -23.55 -43.90 3.76
C LEU A 246 -24.95 -43.31 3.69
N GLN A 247 -25.23 -42.40 2.76
CA GLN A 247 -26.52 -41.72 2.69
C GLN A 247 -27.48 -42.48 1.76
N PRO A 248 -28.62 -42.97 2.25
CA PRO A 248 -29.57 -43.75 1.44
C PRO A 248 -30.07 -43.01 0.19
N LEU A 249 -30.27 -41.68 0.31
CA LEU A 249 -30.73 -40.81 -0.78
C LEU A 249 -29.77 -40.82 -1.97
N ASP A 250 -28.47 -40.62 -1.73
CA ASP A 250 -27.42 -40.66 -2.76
C ASP A 250 -27.26 -42.06 -3.37
N VAL A 251 -27.31 -43.10 -2.54
CA VAL A 251 -27.01 -44.48 -2.98
C VAL A 251 -28.10 -45.08 -3.86
N SER A 252 -29.38 -44.77 -3.60
CA SER A 252 -30.50 -45.48 -4.25
C SER A 252 -31.66 -44.62 -4.75
N LEU A 253 -31.75 -43.33 -4.43
CA LEU A 253 -32.92 -42.51 -4.81
C LEU A 253 -32.59 -41.41 -5.83
N PHE A 254 -31.52 -40.65 -5.62
CA PHE A 254 -31.21 -39.52 -6.51
C PHE A 254 -30.76 -39.94 -7.91
N GLY A 255 -30.09 -41.08 -8.05
CA GLY A 255 -29.74 -41.64 -9.37
C GLY A 255 -30.98 -41.99 -10.23
N PRO A 256 -31.93 -42.79 -9.70
CA PRO A 256 -33.21 -43.04 -10.35
C PRO A 256 -34.03 -41.78 -10.61
N LEU A 257 -34.09 -40.84 -9.65
CA LEU A 257 -34.78 -39.55 -9.81
C LEU A 257 -34.22 -38.75 -10.99
N SER A 258 -32.89 -38.60 -11.04
CA SER A 258 -32.20 -37.91 -12.13
C SER A 258 -32.50 -38.56 -13.49
N THR A 259 -32.51 -39.89 -13.54
CA THR A 259 -32.84 -40.66 -14.74
C THR A 259 -34.30 -40.45 -15.17
N ALA A 260 -35.25 -40.56 -14.25
CA ALA A 260 -36.67 -40.37 -14.50
C ALA A 260 -36.98 -38.94 -14.97
N TYR A 261 -36.39 -37.94 -14.32
CA TYR A 261 -36.53 -36.54 -14.69
C TYR A 261 -35.92 -36.25 -16.06
N THR A 262 -34.71 -36.77 -16.34
CA THR A 262 -34.05 -36.64 -17.65
C THR A 262 -34.93 -37.23 -18.76
N ASN A 263 -35.51 -38.40 -18.56
CA ASN A 263 -36.39 -39.02 -19.55
C ASN A 263 -37.65 -38.18 -19.82
N ARG A 264 -38.27 -37.63 -18.76
CA ARG A 264 -39.43 -36.73 -18.89
C ARG A 264 -39.06 -35.43 -19.60
N LEU A 265 -37.91 -34.86 -19.29
CA LEU A 265 -37.39 -33.66 -19.95
C LEU A 265 -37.14 -33.91 -21.45
N VAL A 266 -36.52 -35.03 -21.81
CA VAL A 266 -36.29 -35.40 -23.22
C VAL A 266 -37.61 -35.54 -23.98
N GLN A 267 -38.63 -36.17 -23.38
CA GLN A 267 -39.96 -36.28 -23.97
C GLN A 267 -40.64 -34.92 -24.14
N TRP A 268 -40.56 -34.06 -23.13
CA TRP A 268 -41.12 -32.71 -23.16
C TRP A 268 -40.45 -31.86 -24.25
N THR A 269 -39.12 -31.82 -24.28
CA THR A 269 -38.34 -31.08 -25.29
C THR A 269 -38.62 -31.60 -26.71
N SER A 270 -38.80 -32.91 -26.87
CA SER A 270 -39.18 -33.51 -28.16
C SER A 270 -40.57 -33.04 -28.61
N LYS A 271 -41.55 -32.95 -27.70
CA LYS A 271 -42.91 -32.46 -28.01
C LYS A 271 -42.94 -30.96 -28.30
N ALA A 272 -42.20 -30.18 -27.51
CA ALA A 272 -42.07 -28.73 -27.64
C ALA A 272 -41.20 -28.30 -28.84
N GLN A 273 -40.47 -29.25 -29.46
CA GLN A 273 -39.46 -28.98 -30.49
C GLN A 273 -38.39 -27.96 -30.05
N GLY A 274 -38.26 -27.74 -28.73
CA GLY A 274 -37.53 -26.65 -28.08
C GLY A 274 -37.86 -25.25 -28.60
N LEU A 275 -39.10 -25.04 -29.06
CA LEU A 275 -39.65 -23.72 -29.39
C LEU A 275 -40.15 -22.97 -28.15
N THR A 276 -40.38 -23.68 -27.06
CA THR A 276 -40.77 -23.13 -25.75
C THR A 276 -39.68 -23.43 -24.74
N GLY A 277 -39.31 -22.42 -23.94
CA GLY A 277 -38.37 -22.58 -22.83
C GLY A 277 -39.04 -23.20 -21.62
N LEU A 278 -38.31 -24.03 -20.86
CA LEU A 278 -38.82 -24.58 -19.59
C LEU A 278 -38.88 -23.45 -18.55
N SER A 279 -40.06 -23.11 -18.05
CA SER A 279 -40.21 -22.14 -16.96
C SER A 279 -40.26 -22.83 -15.59
N LYS A 280 -40.26 -22.03 -14.53
CA LYS A 280 -40.45 -22.51 -13.15
C LYS A 280 -41.79 -23.23 -12.94
N ARG A 281 -42.79 -22.93 -13.77
CA ARG A 281 -44.10 -23.58 -13.73
C ARG A 281 -44.03 -25.01 -14.25
N GLU A 282 -43.47 -25.23 -15.44
CA GLU A 282 -43.39 -26.57 -16.03
C GLU A 282 -42.45 -27.52 -15.26
N PHE A 283 -41.52 -26.97 -14.47
CA PHE A 283 -40.65 -27.77 -13.60
C PHE A 283 -41.44 -28.71 -12.68
N TRP A 284 -42.48 -28.21 -11.99
CA TRP A 284 -43.22 -29.00 -11.00
C TRP A 284 -43.82 -30.27 -11.61
N VAL A 285 -44.51 -30.13 -12.75
CA VAL A 285 -45.21 -31.23 -13.43
C VAL A 285 -44.24 -32.33 -13.89
N LEU A 286 -43.07 -31.93 -14.40
CA LEU A 286 -42.04 -32.89 -14.82
C LEU A 286 -41.34 -33.54 -13.62
N PHE A 287 -41.08 -32.76 -12.57
CA PHE A 287 -40.36 -33.22 -11.38
C PHE A 287 -41.22 -34.13 -10.50
N TRP A 288 -42.48 -33.78 -10.24
CA TRP A 288 -43.36 -34.57 -9.36
C TRP A 288 -43.50 -36.01 -9.86
N GLY A 289 -43.81 -36.18 -11.15
CA GLY A 289 -43.92 -37.52 -11.72
C GLY A 289 -42.58 -38.27 -11.83
N ALA A 290 -41.43 -37.59 -11.71
CA ALA A 290 -40.13 -38.23 -11.58
C ALA A 290 -39.85 -38.62 -10.12
N LEU A 291 -40.29 -37.79 -9.16
CA LEU A 291 -40.21 -38.04 -7.73
C LEU A 291 -41.00 -39.29 -7.34
N GLU A 292 -42.25 -39.41 -7.79
CA GLU A 292 -43.10 -40.60 -7.56
C GLU A 292 -42.47 -41.89 -8.13
N ALA A 293 -41.84 -41.79 -9.30
CA ALA A 293 -41.19 -42.94 -9.93
C ALA A 293 -39.90 -43.38 -9.21
N ALA A 294 -39.27 -42.48 -8.45
CA ALA A 294 -37.99 -42.73 -7.78
C ALA A 294 -38.13 -43.02 -6.28
N PHE A 295 -39.04 -42.35 -5.58
CA PHE A 295 -39.23 -42.43 -4.13
C PHE A 295 -40.27 -43.51 -3.75
N THR A 296 -40.12 -44.71 -4.32
CA THR A 296 -40.99 -45.86 -3.99
C THR A 296 -40.52 -46.56 -2.71
N PRO A 297 -41.41 -47.28 -1.99
CA PRO A 297 -41.03 -48.06 -0.81
C PRO A 297 -39.87 -49.05 -1.08
N GLU A 298 -39.83 -49.65 -2.27
CA GLU A 298 -38.78 -50.61 -2.67
C GLU A 298 -37.42 -49.92 -2.82
N ASN A 299 -37.39 -48.73 -3.43
CA ASN A 299 -36.16 -47.95 -3.59
C ASN A 299 -35.66 -47.40 -2.24
N ILE A 300 -36.58 -46.96 -1.37
CA ILE A 300 -36.25 -46.54 0.00
C ILE A 300 -35.66 -47.72 0.79
N ALA A 301 -36.30 -48.89 0.75
CA ALA A 301 -35.79 -50.10 1.39
C ALA A 301 -34.41 -50.52 0.84
N SER A 302 -34.21 -50.42 -0.47
CA SER A 302 -32.92 -50.66 -1.11
C SER A 302 -31.84 -49.69 -0.60
N GLY A 303 -32.17 -48.39 -0.45
CA GLY A 303 -31.27 -47.38 0.11
C GLY A 303 -30.81 -47.70 1.52
N TRP A 304 -31.73 -48.06 2.42
CA TRP A 304 -31.41 -48.46 3.79
C TRP A 304 -30.56 -49.74 3.87
N ARG A 305 -30.84 -50.72 3.03
CA ARG A 305 -30.10 -51.99 2.97
C ARG A 305 -28.68 -51.80 2.43
N ARG A 306 -28.52 -51.06 1.33
CA ARG A 306 -27.22 -50.85 0.66
C ARG A 306 -26.25 -49.96 1.43
N THR A 307 -26.76 -49.20 2.40
CA THR A 307 -25.96 -48.37 3.30
C THR A 307 -25.65 -49.06 4.63
N GLY A 308 -26.17 -50.28 4.86
CA GLY A 308 -25.96 -51.01 6.11
C GLY A 308 -26.65 -50.39 7.32
N LEU A 309 -27.60 -49.45 7.11
CA LEU A 309 -28.31 -48.76 8.19
C LEU A 309 -29.58 -49.51 8.62
N LYS A 310 -30.23 -50.28 7.72
CA LYS A 310 -31.30 -51.23 8.09
C LYS A 310 -31.41 -52.44 7.13
N PRO A 311 -31.31 -53.69 7.64
CA PRO A 311 -30.83 -54.03 8.99
C PRO A 311 -29.42 -53.46 9.20
N PHE A 312 -29.06 -53.21 10.46
CA PHE A 312 -27.74 -52.65 10.76
C PHE A 312 -26.68 -53.69 10.42
N ASP A 313 -25.83 -53.38 9.44
CA ASP A 313 -24.78 -54.24 8.92
C ASP A 313 -23.61 -53.36 8.40
N PRO A 314 -22.60 -53.09 9.23
CA PRO A 314 -21.48 -52.22 8.86
C PRO A 314 -20.60 -52.84 7.76
N ASP A 315 -20.60 -54.16 7.58
CA ASP A 315 -19.73 -54.85 6.61
C ASP A 315 -20.10 -54.52 5.16
N VAL A 316 -21.36 -54.16 4.90
CA VAL A 316 -21.83 -53.67 3.60
C VAL A 316 -21.01 -52.48 3.10
N VAL A 317 -20.57 -51.60 4.01
CA VAL A 317 -19.78 -50.42 3.68
C VAL A 317 -18.28 -50.70 3.86
N LEU A 318 -17.89 -51.35 4.96
CA LEU A 318 -16.48 -51.61 5.27
C LEU A 318 -15.80 -52.46 4.18
N SER A 319 -16.51 -53.43 3.59
CA SER A 319 -16.01 -54.27 2.48
C SER A 319 -15.79 -53.51 1.16
N GLN A 320 -16.41 -52.34 0.99
CA GLN A 320 -16.20 -51.48 -0.19
C GLN A 320 -14.99 -50.57 -0.01
N VAL A 321 -14.63 -50.25 1.24
CA VAL A 321 -13.47 -49.41 1.57
C VAL A 321 -12.18 -50.24 1.54
N SER A 322 -12.23 -51.50 2.01
CA SER A 322 -11.07 -52.41 2.02
C SER A 322 -10.70 -53.01 0.67
N LYS A 323 -11.56 -52.89 -0.36
CA LYS A 323 -11.25 -53.34 -1.75
C LYS A 323 -10.47 -52.33 -2.58
N ASN A 324 -10.32 -51.09 -2.11
CA ASN A 324 -9.70 -50.00 -2.86
C ASN A 324 -8.27 -49.65 -2.39
N THR A 325 -7.62 -50.50 -1.60
CA THR A 325 -6.25 -50.23 -1.09
C THR A 325 -5.12 -50.70 -2.02
N ASP A 326 -5.42 -51.32 -3.16
CA ASP A 326 -4.41 -51.76 -4.15
C ASP A 326 -4.63 -51.08 -5.52
N ASP A 327 -4.44 -49.76 -5.58
CA ASP A 327 -3.92 -49.02 -6.75
C ASP A 327 -4.10 -47.52 -6.48
N ASP A 328 -3.05 -46.90 -5.94
CA ASP A 328 -2.50 -45.66 -6.51
C ASP A 328 -1.19 -45.37 -5.77
N SER A 329 -0.10 -45.68 -6.47
CA SER A 329 1.23 -45.24 -6.09
C SER A 329 1.25 -43.71 -6.03
N ASP A 330 1.55 -43.20 -4.84
CA ASP A 330 1.88 -41.80 -4.58
C ASP A 330 2.91 -41.29 -5.60
N VAL A 331 2.48 -40.39 -6.47
CA VAL A 331 3.39 -39.42 -7.08
C VAL A 331 3.36 -38.20 -6.18
N GLU A 332 4.28 -38.19 -5.20
CA GLU A 332 4.75 -36.97 -4.58
C GLU A 332 5.30 -36.05 -5.68
N SER A 333 4.54 -35.01 -6.04
CA SER A 333 5.15 -33.84 -6.67
C SER A 333 5.52 -32.88 -5.55
N GLY A 334 6.81 -32.88 -5.23
CA GLY A 334 7.43 -31.97 -4.27
C GLY A 334 7.07 -30.51 -4.55
N LEU A 335 6.86 -29.77 -3.46
CA LEU A 335 6.89 -28.33 -3.46
C LEU A 335 8.32 -27.89 -3.78
N ASP A 336 8.53 -27.45 -5.01
CA ASP A 336 9.77 -26.83 -5.44
C ASP A 336 9.82 -25.40 -4.89
N ASP A 337 10.83 -25.14 -4.05
CA ASP A 337 11.26 -23.82 -3.62
C ASP A 337 11.76 -23.05 -4.85
N SER A 338 10.90 -22.23 -5.44
CA SER A 338 11.35 -21.29 -6.47
C SER A 338 11.94 -20.04 -5.83
N ILE A 339 13.27 -20.05 -5.82
CA ILE A 339 14.18 -18.92 -5.65
C ILE A 339 13.62 -17.67 -6.35
N ALA A 340 13.45 -16.59 -5.60
CA ALA A 340 13.16 -15.27 -6.14
C ALA A 340 14.34 -14.80 -6.99
N LEU A 341 14.25 -14.99 -8.31
CA LEU A 341 15.07 -14.29 -9.28
C LEU A 341 14.64 -12.82 -9.28
N GLN A 342 15.59 -11.90 -9.05
CA GLN A 342 15.41 -10.49 -9.29
C GLN A 342 15.09 -10.27 -10.77
N GLU A 343 13.83 -9.99 -11.09
CA GLU A 343 13.45 -9.61 -12.44
C GLU A 343 14.00 -8.20 -12.74
N PRO A 344 14.62 -8.00 -13.92
CA PRO A 344 15.13 -6.70 -14.31
C PRO A 344 13.98 -5.71 -14.50
N THR A 345 14.13 -4.54 -13.92
CA THR A 345 13.17 -3.43 -14.04
C THR A 345 13.03 -2.99 -15.50
N ALA A 346 11.86 -2.44 -15.87
CA ALA A 346 11.60 -1.91 -17.21
C ALA A 346 12.63 -0.86 -17.68
N ARG A 347 13.38 -0.27 -16.74
CA ARG A 347 14.49 0.67 -16.98
C ARG A 347 15.78 -0.03 -17.43
N GLU A 348 16.03 -1.25 -16.97
CA GLU A 348 17.20 -2.07 -17.34
C GLU A 348 17.04 -2.67 -18.75
N LEU A 349 15.85 -3.16 -19.09
CA LEU A 349 15.52 -3.62 -20.44
C LEU A 349 15.56 -2.47 -21.47
N ARG A 350 15.10 -1.27 -21.09
CA ARG A 350 15.15 -0.08 -21.97
C ARG A 350 16.59 0.36 -22.25
N ARG A 351 17.48 0.32 -21.25
CA ARG A 351 18.91 0.60 -21.43
C ARG A 351 19.60 -0.41 -22.33
N LEU A 352 19.25 -1.70 -22.23
CA LEU A 352 19.80 -2.74 -23.08
C LEU A 352 19.39 -2.54 -24.55
N VAL A 353 18.11 -2.22 -24.78
CA VAL A 353 17.57 -1.95 -26.12
C VAL A 353 18.14 -0.66 -26.72
N ASP A 354 18.26 0.41 -25.93
CA ASP A 354 18.89 1.66 -26.38
C ASP A 354 20.36 1.47 -26.73
N HIS A 355 21.06 0.53 -26.07
CA HIS A 355 22.44 0.17 -26.37
C HIS A 355 22.56 -0.59 -27.71
N VAL A 356 21.67 -1.54 -27.97
CA VAL A 356 21.64 -2.34 -29.21
C VAL A 356 21.21 -1.48 -30.42
N VAL A 357 20.27 -0.55 -30.22
CA VAL A 357 19.82 0.38 -31.27
C VAL A 357 20.86 1.48 -31.55
N LYS A 358 21.67 1.89 -30.55
CA LYS A 358 22.78 2.84 -30.77
C LYS A 358 23.98 2.24 -31.50
N GLN A 359 24.20 0.92 -31.42
CA GLN A 359 25.34 0.27 -32.09
C GLN A 359 25.08 -0.10 -33.55
N SER A 360 23.84 -0.04 -34.03
CA SER A 360 23.49 -0.39 -35.40
C SER A 360 23.34 0.87 -36.26
N SER A 361 24.47 1.39 -36.73
CA SER A 361 24.55 2.51 -37.67
C SER A 361 24.20 2.10 -39.10
N VAL A 362 23.00 1.57 -39.37
CA VAL A 362 22.42 1.54 -40.73
C VAL A 362 20.89 1.64 -40.68
N SER A 363 20.36 2.65 -41.38
CA SER A 363 18.96 3.09 -41.41
C SER A 363 17.98 2.22 -42.22
N SER A 364 17.98 0.89 -42.08
CA SER A 364 17.01 0.07 -42.86
C SER A 364 16.73 -1.35 -42.34
N ASP A 365 16.54 -1.57 -41.03
CA ASP A 365 16.06 -2.88 -40.57
C ASP A 365 14.62 -2.84 -40.04
N THR A 366 13.74 -3.51 -40.76
CA THR A 366 12.34 -3.75 -40.43
C THR A 366 12.22 -4.52 -39.10
N GLY A 367 13.25 -5.29 -38.73
CA GLY A 367 13.35 -6.01 -37.46
C GLY A 367 13.36 -5.11 -36.23
N ALA A 368 14.11 -3.99 -36.26
CA ALA A 368 14.25 -3.09 -35.10
C ALA A 368 12.93 -2.36 -34.76
N ARG A 369 12.15 -1.96 -35.77
CA ARG A 369 10.83 -1.34 -35.56
C ARG A 369 9.79 -2.35 -35.05
N LYS A 370 9.88 -3.60 -35.53
CA LYS A 370 9.02 -4.69 -35.08
C LYS A 370 9.32 -5.04 -33.63
N LEU A 371 10.59 -5.11 -33.26
CA LEU A 371 11.03 -5.34 -31.88
C LEU A 371 10.55 -4.23 -30.93
N LYS A 372 10.67 -2.95 -31.33
CA LYS A 372 10.17 -1.82 -30.54
C LYS A 372 8.66 -1.90 -30.28
N ARG A 373 7.86 -2.20 -31.32
CA ARG A 373 6.41 -2.34 -31.20
C ARG A 373 6.00 -3.54 -30.35
N THR A 374 6.69 -4.68 -30.48
CA THR A 374 6.44 -5.85 -29.63
C THR A 374 6.77 -5.55 -28.18
N LEU A 375 7.84 -4.80 -27.91
CA LEU A 375 8.23 -4.39 -26.56
C LEU A 375 7.22 -3.43 -25.94
N GLU A 376 6.70 -2.46 -26.71
CA GLU A 376 5.63 -1.55 -26.28
C GLU A 376 4.33 -2.31 -25.97
N SER A 377 3.99 -3.31 -26.79
CA SER A 377 2.83 -4.19 -26.58
C SER A 377 2.99 -5.04 -25.31
N LEU A 378 4.15 -5.66 -25.12
CA LEU A 378 4.44 -6.47 -23.92
C LEU A 378 4.47 -5.60 -22.66
N GLN A 379 4.94 -4.35 -22.74
CA GLN A 379 4.89 -3.42 -21.62
C GLN A 379 3.44 -3.11 -21.19
N ALA A 380 2.55 -2.88 -22.16
CA ALA A 380 1.13 -2.67 -21.88
C ALA A 380 0.45 -3.92 -21.29
N GLU A 381 0.79 -5.09 -21.80
CA GLU A 381 0.27 -6.38 -21.33
C GLU A 381 0.72 -6.68 -19.89
N VAL A 382 1.98 -6.41 -19.55
CA VAL A 382 2.51 -6.59 -18.18
C VAL A 382 1.85 -5.63 -17.19
N GLU A 383 1.58 -4.38 -17.59
CA GLU A 383 0.94 -3.40 -16.70
C GLU A 383 -0.54 -3.76 -16.44
N LEU A 384 -1.24 -4.23 -17.48
CA LEU A 384 -2.59 -4.78 -17.36
C LEU A 384 -2.61 -6.01 -16.44
N LEU A 385 -1.66 -6.93 -16.62
CA LEU A 385 -1.52 -8.12 -15.76
C LEU A 385 -1.17 -7.78 -14.31
N ARG A 386 -0.44 -6.69 -14.06
CA ARG A 386 -0.15 -6.20 -12.70
C ARG A 386 -1.38 -5.59 -12.03
N HIS A 387 -2.14 -4.79 -12.76
CA HIS A 387 -3.40 -4.23 -12.27
C HIS A 387 -4.43 -5.34 -12.01
N GLU A 388 -4.52 -6.33 -12.89
CA GLU A 388 -5.34 -7.52 -12.71
C GLU A 388 -4.89 -8.34 -11.50
N ASN A 389 -3.58 -8.56 -11.33
CA ASN A 389 -3.04 -9.22 -10.14
C ASN A 389 -3.33 -8.45 -8.84
N GLN A 390 -3.31 -7.11 -8.86
CA GLN A 390 -3.67 -6.30 -7.69
C GLN A 390 -5.16 -6.46 -7.35
N GLY A 391 -6.05 -6.37 -8.34
CA GLY A 391 -7.48 -6.60 -8.17
C GLY A 391 -7.79 -8.03 -7.70
N LEU A 392 -7.05 -9.03 -8.21
CA LEU A 392 -7.13 -10.42 -7.77
C LEU A 392 -6.63 -10.57 -6.33
N ARG A 393 -5.55 -9.91 -5.92
CA ARG A 393 -5.04 -9.92 -4.54
C ARG A 393 -6.02 -9.29 -3.55
N GLU A 394 -6.60 -8.14 -3.89
CA GLU A 394 -7.64 -7.49 -3.08
C GLU A 394 -8.89 -8.36 -2.98
N SER A 395 -9.29 -9.01 -4.08
CA SER A 395 -10.38 -9.96 -4.11
C SER A 395 -10.08 -11.21 -3.27
N ILE A 396 -8.84 -11.72 -3.30
CA ILE A 396 -8.37 -12.82 -2.44
C ILE A 396 -8.37 -12.41 -0.97
N ILE A 397 -8.01 -11.16 -0.62
CA ILE A 397 -8.07 -10.67 0.76
C ILE A 397 -9.53 -10.61 1.23
N ARG A 398 -10.43 -10.06 0.41
CA ARG A 398 -11.88 -10.03 0.70
C ARG A 398 -12.46 -11.44 0.79
N GLU A 399 -12.04 -12.36 -0.06
CA GLU A 399 -12.44 -13.77 -0.06
C GLU A 399 -11.86 -14.53 1.15
N LYS A 400 -10.61 -14.25 1.56
CA LYS A 400 -10.01 -14.78 2.79
C LYS A 400 -10.74 -14.27 4.03
N GLN A 401 -11.11 -12.98 4.08
CA GLN A 401 -11.94 -12.41 5.14
C GLN A 401 -13.35 -13.01 5.17
N ARG A 402 -13.94 -13.28 3.99
CA ARG A 402 -15.24 -13.96 3.85
C ARG A 402 -15.18 -15.43 4.32
N ARG A 403 -14.12 -16.17 3.95
CA ARG A 403 -13.85 -17.54 4.42
C ARG A 403 -13.53 -17.61 5.92
N GLN A 404 -12.91 -16.58 6.48
CA GLN A 404 -12.71 -16.45 7.93
C GLN A 404 -14.04 -16.28 8.69
N ARG A 405 -15.00 -15.51 8.16
CA ARG A 405 -16.34 -15.38 8.77
C ARG A 405 -17.10 -16.71 8.85
N SER A 406 -16.93 -17.62 7.89
CA SER A 406 -17.52 -18.97 7.95
C SER A 406 -16.79 -19.97 8.87
N LYS A 407 -15.52 -19.69 9.22
CA LYS A 407 -14.68 -20.59 10.02
C LYS A 407 -15.07 -20.57 11.51
N ALA A 408 -15.48 -19.41 12.02
CA ALA A 408 -15.82 -19.19 13.42
C ALA A 408 -16.98 -20.06 13.94
N LEU A 409 -17.89 -20.52 13.08
CA LEU A 409 -19.05 -21.32 13.49
C LEU A 409 -18.74 -22.82 13.62
N LYS A 410 -17.89 -23.36 12.75
CA LYS A 410 -17.52 -24.79 12.76
C LYS A 410 -16.57 -25.13 13.91
N ASP A 411 -15.80 -24.14 14.38
CA ASP A 411 -14.76 -24.32 15.40
C ASP A 411 -15.29 -24.68 16.80
N TYR A 412 -16.58 -24.45 17.10
CA TYR A 412 -17.18 -24.78 18.41
C TYR A 412 -18.22 -25.91 18.36
N ILE A 413 -18.74 -26.26 17.18
CA ILE A 413 -19.76 -27.30 17.00
C ILE A 413 -19.12 -28.68 16.80
N PHE A 414 -17.99 -28.75 16.09
CA PHE A 414 -17.29 -30.00 15.78
C PHE A 414 -16.18 -30.30 16.79
N ASP A 415 -16.05 -31.57 17.17
CA ASP A 415 -14.96 -32.02 18.05
C ASP A 415 -13.65 -32.11 17.25
N ARG A 416 -12.58 -31.45 17.70
CA ARG A 416 -11.31 -31.36 16.96
C ARG A 416 -10.38 -32.55 17.15
N VAL A 417 -10.72 -33.47 18.04
CA VAL A 417 -9.88 -34.65 18.33
C VAL A 417 -9.79 -35.58 17.11
N ASP A 418 -10.85 -35.66 16.30
CA ASP A 418 -10.83 -36.32 15.00
C ASP A 418 -11.79 -35.60 14.01
N PRO A 419 -11.27 -34.70 13.16
CA PRO A 419 -12.09 -33.93 12.22
C PRO A 419 -12.76 -34.79 11.14
N ASN A 420 -12.38 -36.08 11.02
CA ASN A 420 -12.95 -37.02 10.06
C ASN A 420 -14.00 -37.96 10.69
N SER A 421 -14.25 -37.84 12.00
CA SER A 421 -15.21 -38.68 12.71
C SER A 421 -16.66 -38.26 12.46
N ALA A 422 -17.58 -39.24 12.48
CA ALA A 422 -19.02 -38.97 12.53
C ALA A 422 -19.38 -38.25 13.82
N GLN A 423 -20.31 -37.30 13.76
CA GLN A 423 -20.66 -36.47 14.92
C GLN A 423 -22.11 -36.66 15.31
N VAL A 424 -22.37 -36.91 16.59
CA VAL A 424 -23.72 -36.97 17.15
C VAL A 424 -23.92 -35.81 18.14
N PHE A 425 -24.97 -35.03 17.95
CA PHE A 425 -25.35 -33.91 18.80
C PHE A 425 -26.40 -34.36 19.82
N SER A 426 -25.90 -34.81 20.98
CA SER A 426 -26.74 -35.08 22.15
C SER A 426 -27.03 -33.78 22.93
N PRO A 427 -28.06 -33.75 23.80
CA PRO A 427 -28.36 -32.60 24.65
C PRO A 427 -27.14 -32.07 25.44
N GLN A 428 -26.32 -32.99 25.95
CA GLN A 428 -25.09 -32.64 26.68
C GLN A 428 -24.06 -31.94 25.79
N LYS A 429 -23.88 -32.41 24.54
CA LYS A 429 -22.96 -31.80 23.58
C LYS A 429 -23.42 -30.41 23.14
N ILE A 430 -24.74 -30.22 23.00
CA ILE A 430 -25.34 -28.93 22.67
C ILE A 430 -25.16 -27.94 23.83
N ALA A 431 -25.34 -28.37 25.08
CA ALA A 431 -25.07 -27.54 26.26
C ALA A 431 -23.59 -27.08 26.34
N GLN A 432 -22.64 -27.97 26.04
CA GLN A 432 -21.22 -27.61 25.96
C GLN A 432 -20.93 -26.58 24.84
N ALA A 433 -21.58 -26.73 23.68
CA ALA A 433 -21.45 -25.77 22.58
C ALA A 433 -22.00 -24.37 22.95
N ARG A 434 -23.09 -24.30 23.73
CA ARG A 434 -23.62 -23.02 24.26
C ARG A 434 -22.61 -22.32 25.16
N GLN A 435 -21.98 -23.04 26.09
CA GLN A 435 -21.01 -22.47 27.02
C GLN A 435 -19.77 -21.90 26.29
N LYS A 436 -19.22 -22.65 25.34
CA LYS A 436 -18.08 -22.21 24.52
C LYS A 436 -18.38 -20.96 23.69
N LYS A 437 -19.63 -20.80 23.21
CA LYS A 437 -20.06 -19.61 22.46
C LYS A 437 -19.98 -18.35 23.34
N ILE A 438 -20.48 -18.43 24.57
CA ILE A 438 -20.50 -17.31 25.53
C ILE A 438 -19.07 -16.86 25.85
N GLU A 439 -18.17 -17.80 26.16
CA GLU A 439 -16.77 -17.49 26.51
C GLU A 439 -16.02 -16.77 25.37
N MET A 440 -16.22 -17.20 24.12
CA MET A 440 -15.55 -16.58 22.98
C MET A 440 -16.16 -15.23 22.59
N GLU A 441 -17.48 -15.04 22.75
CA GLU A 441 -18.13 -13.74 22.56
C GLU A 441 -17.57 -12.70 23.54
N ALA A 442 -17.41 -13.08 24.82
CA ALA A 442 -16.76 -12.22 25.82
C ALA A 442 -15.30 -11.89 25.44
N GLN A 443 -14.52 -12.88 24.99
CA GLN A 443 -13.13 -12.67 24.56
C GLN A 443 -13.02 -11.72 23.34
N LYS A 444 -13.94 -11.83 22.38
CA LYS A 444 -13.99 -10.93 21.22
C LYS A 444 -14.34 -9.50 21.61
N GLU A 445 -15.26 -9.31 22.55
CA GLU A 445 -15.60 -7.98 23.05
C GLU A 445 -14.40 -7.32 23.74
N GLU A 446 -13.65 -8.08 24.53
CA GLU A 446 -12.43 -7.62 25.18
C GLU A 446 -11.35 -7.21 24.15
N GLU A 447 -11.10 -8.03 23.13
CA GLU A 447 -10.13 -7.73 22.07
C GLU A 447 -10.52 -6.47 21.26
N VAL A 448 -11.81 -6.28 20.99
CA VAL A 448 -12.31 -5.08 20.30
C VAL A 448 -12.13 -3.83 21.16
N LEU A 449 -12.40 -3.93 22.46
CA LEU A 449 -12.20 -2.83 23.41
C LEU A 449 -10.71 -2.45 23.51
N GLN A 450 -9.83 -3.45 23.55
CA GLN A 450 -8.38 -3.25 23.60
C GLN A 450 -7.87 -2.51 22.35
N LYS A 451 -8.28 -2.95 21.15
CA LYS A 451 -7.93 -2.29 19.88
C LYS A 451 -8.48 -0.87 19.78
N ARG A 452 -9.68 -0.61 20.29
CA ARG A 452 -10.25 0.75 20.34
C ARG A 452 -9.45 1.67 21.27
N THR A 453 -9.05 1.16 22.43
CA THR A 453 -8.26 1.90 23.41
C THR A 453 -6.88 2.26 22.87
N GLU A 454 -6.18 1.31 22.24
CA GLU A 454 -4.90 1.55 21.57
C GLU A 454 -5.01 2.59 20.46
N LYS A 455 -6.07 2.53 19.65
CA LYS A 455 -6.33 3.51 18.58
C LYS A 455 -6.53 4.92 19.14
N ALA A 456 -7.29 5.06 20.24
CA ALA A 456 -7.52 6.35 20.89
C ALA A 456 -6.22 6.93 21.49
N LEU A 457 -5.41 6.09 22.15
CA LEU A 457 -4.10 6.49 22.70
C LEU A 457 -3.13 6.94 21.59
N ARG A 458 -3.11 6.23 20.46
CA ARG A 458 -2.31 6.60 19.30
C ARG A 458 -2.75 7.95 18.70
N GLN A 459 -4.06 8.19 18.58
CA GLN A 459 -4.57 9.48 18.11
C GLN A 459 -4.20 10.62 19.06
N LYS A 460 -4.29 10.41 20.37
CA LYS A 460 -3.93 11.42 21.37
C LYS A 460 -2.45 11.82 21.29
N ARG A 461 -1.53 10.86 21.12
CA ARG A 461 -0.09 11.14 20.95
C ARG A 461 0.22 11.93 19.68
N VAL A 462 -0.45 11.63 18.57
CA VAL A 462 -0.28 12.37 17.31
C VAL A 462 -0.75 13.83 17.47
N GLU A 463 -1.85 14.05 18.19
CA GLU A 463 -2.37 15.40 18.45
C GLU A 463 -1.46 16.20 19.40
N GLU A 464 -0.94 15.57 20.47
CA GLU A 464 0.03 16.18 21.40
C GLU A 464 1.35 16.51 20.71
N GLN A 465 1.83 15.66 19.79
CA GLN A 465 3.01 15.96 18.98
C GLN A 465 2.78 17.14 18.07
N LYS A 466 1.61 17.24 17.42
CA LYS A 466 1.23 18.36 16.54
C LYS A 466 1.25 19.72 17.27
N GLN A 467 1.03 19.73 18.59
CA GLN A 467 1.05 20.95 19.42
C GLN A 467 2.45 21.51 19.72
N LEU A 468 3.54 20.76 19.48
CA LEU A 468 4.89 21.22 19.83
C LEU A 468 5.43 22.31 18.90
N VAL A 469 4.91 22.43 17.67
CA VAL A 469 5.34 23.44 16.68
C VAL A 469 4.13 24.26 16.25
N GLN A 470 4.21 25.56 16.47
CA GLN A 470 3.20 26.56 16.17
C GLN A 470 3.70 27.52 15.08
N GLY A 471 2.80 28.38 14.61
CA GLY A 471 3.12 29.41 13.63
C GLY A 471 2.67 29.09 12.19
N HIS A 472 2.99 30.00 11.27
CA HIS A 472 2.59 29.95 9.87
C HIS A 472 3.60 29.16 9.03
N CYS A 473 3.10 28.36 8.09
CA CYS A 473 3.93 27.68 7.10
C CYS A 473 3.06 27.40 5.88
N GLU A 474 3.42 27.96 4.73
CA GLU A 474 2.76 27.67 3.46
C GLU A 474 2.85 26.19 3.10
N ALA A 475 1.85 25.67 2.38
CA ALA A 475 1.77 24.25 2.05
C ALA A 475 3.01 23.72 1.31
N ARG A 476 3.63 24.52 0.44
CA ARG A 476 4.86 24.12 -0.28
C ARG A 476 6.09 23.94 0.63
N PHE A 477 6.05 24.51 1.83
CA PHE A 477 7.13 24.44 2.82
C PHE A 477 6.80 23.51 4.00
N SER A 478 5.76 22.66 3.90
CA SER A 478 5.33 21.79 5.00
C SER A 478 6.46 20.92 5.56
N LYS A 479 7.41 20.49 4.72
CA LYS A 479 8.62 19.74 5.11
C LYS A 479 9.41 20.43 6.22
N LEU A 480 9.44 21.76 6.28
CA LEU A 480 10.14 22.50 7.34
C LEU A 480 9.43 22.40 8.69
N ARG A 481 8.09 22.37 8.69
CA ARG A 481 7.31 22.11 9.90
C ARG A 481 7.58 20.70 10.41
N ASP A 482 7.58 19.72 9.51
CA ASP A 482 7.82 18.32 9.84
C ASP A 482 9.22 18.12 10.42
N LEU A 483 10.25 18.73 9.81
CA LEU A 483 11.62 18.72 10.32
C LEU A 483 11.73 19.36 11.71
N MET A 484 11.11 20.52 11.92
CA MET A 484 11.13 21.18 13.23
C MET A 484 10.44 20.32 14.30
N GLN A 485 9.34 19.66 13.94
CA GLN A 485 8.62 18.74 14.82
C GLN A 485 9.49 17.55 15.19
N GLU A 486 10.20 16.98 14.22
CA GLU A 486 11.15 15.88 14.41
C GLU A 486 12.32 16.28 15.32
N PHE A 487 12.94 17.45 15.08
CA PHE A 487 14.08 17.91 15.86
C PHE A 487 13.71 18.18 17.32
N ILE A 488 12.54 18.77 17.57
CA ILE A 488 12.04 18.97 18.93
C ILE A 488 11.68 17.62 19.58
N ALA A 489 10.98 16.73 18.87
CA ALA A 489 10.54 15.45 19.41
C ALA A 489 11.70 14.50 19.73
N SER A 490 12.77 14.54 18.94
CA SER A 490 14.00 13.75 19.14
C SER A 490 14.93 14.34 20.21
N GLY A 491 14.68 15.59 20.65
CA GLY A 491 15.55 16.31 21.58
C GLY A 491 16.81 16.88 20.92
N GLN A 492 16.91 16.85 19.59
CA GLN A 492 17.92 17.60 18.82
C GLN A 492 17.79 19.10 19.08
N ASP A 493 16.55 19.60 19.20
CA ASP A 493 16.23 20.95 19.66
C ASP A 493 15.42 20.88 20.95
N ILE A 494 15.61 21.86 21.84
CA ILE A 494 14.80 22.04 23.05
C ILE A 494 13.62 22.96 22.74
N GLY A 495 13.94 24.16 22.28
CA GLY A 495 12.99 25.13 21.75
C GLY A 495 13.70 26.03 20.75
N ALA A 496 12.96 26.43 19.72
CA ALA A 496 13.53 27.17 18.61
C ALA A 496 12.47 27.98 17.86
N SER A 497 12.97 28.87 16.99
CA SER A 497 12.21 29.61 16.00
C SER A 497 12.91 29.57 14.64
N LEU A 498 12.12 29.46 13.57
CA LEU A 498 12.56 29.46 12.18
C LEU A 498 11.67 30.44 11.41
N CYS A 499 12.29 31.33 10.63
CA CYS A 499 11.56 32.22 9.74
C CYS A 499 12.22 32.21 8.35
N VAL A 500 11.41 32.10 7.30
CA VAL A 500 11.82 32.16 5.90
C VAL A 500 10.99 33.22 5.22
N ASN A 501 11.66 34.21 4.64
CA ASN A 501 11.06 35.27 3.85
C ASN A 501 11.47 35.14 2.39
N ILE A 502 10.51 35.27 1.48
CA ILE A 502 10.74 35.29 0.04
C ILE A 502 10.00 36.50 -0.52
N ASP A 503 10.75 37.38 -1.18
CA ASP A 503 10.23 38.60 -1.83
C ASP A 503 9.37 39.48 -0.91
N GLY A 504 9.73 39.58 0.38
CA GLY A 504 9.02 40.39 1.35
C GLY A 504 7.95 39.65 2.16
N ASP A 505 7.56 38.44 1.74
CA ASP A 505 6.55 37.63 2.43
C ASP A 505 7.16 36.52 3.29
N ASN A 506 6.74 36.44 4.56
CA ASN A 506 7.14 35.37 5.47
C ASN A 506 6.37 34.08 5.16
N VAL A 507 6.87 33.32 4.18
CA VAL A 507 6.30 32.03 3.74
C VAL A 507 6.36 30.95 4.82
N VAL A 508 7.28 31.10 5.78
CA VAL A 508 7.45 30.23 6.96
C VAL A 508 7.80 31.11 8.16
N ASP A 509 7.12 30.87 9.26
CA ASP A 509 7.33 31.55 10.53
C ASP A 509 6.84 30.62 11.64
N LEU A 510 7.76 29.79 12.12
CA LEU A 510 7.52 28.68 13.02
C LEU A 510 8.27 28.88 14.34
N TRP A 511 7.66 28.41 15.42
CA TRP A 511 8.29 28.31 16.73
C TRP A 511 7.76 27.09 17.48
N GLY A 512 8.54 26.55 18.41
CA GLY A 512 8.12 25.34 19.08
C GLY A 512 9.07 24.85 20.17
N GLY A 513 8.63 23.84 20.90
CA GLY A 513 9.36 23.25 22.01
C GLY A 513 9.26 24.09 23.28
N TYR A 514 10.32 24.13 24.07
CA TYR A 514 10.34 24.76 25.39
C TYR A 514 11.32 25.93 25.44
N ALA A 515 10.87 27.07 25.94
CA ALA A 515 11.75 28.17 26.32
C ALA A 515 12.65 27.76 27.50
N ASP A 516 12.10 26.98 28.45
CA ASP A 516 12.82 26.42 29.58
C ASP A 516 12.26 25.03 29.92
N VAL A 517 13.13 24.02 29.81
CA VAL A 517 12.79 22.60 30.07
C VAL A 517 12.50 22.35 31.54
N SER A 518 13.23 23.03 32.45
CA SER A 518 13.12 22.79 33.88
C SER A 518 11.75 23.19 34.42
N THR A 519 11.21 24.29 33.91
CA THR A 519 9.88 24.80 34.25
C THR A 519 8.79 24.33 33.28
N LYS A 520 9.15 23.57 32.23
CA LYS A 520 8.29 23.20 31.10
C LYS A 520 7.61 24.40 30.45
N LYS A 521 8.25 25.57 30.49
CA LYS A 521 7.70 26.78 29.87
C LYS A 521 7.74 26.62 28.35
N PRO A 522 6.60 26.66 27.64
CA PRO A 522 6.57 26.52 26.20
C PRO A 522 7.27 27.70 25.51
N TRP A 523 7.91 27.43 24.37
CA TRP A 523 8.37 28.48 23.48
C TRP A 523 7.15 29.14 22.82
N GLN A 524 7.07 30.47 22.92
CA GLN A 524 5.97 31.29 22.41
C GLN A 524 6.40 32.11 21.19
N ARG A 525 5.43 32.72 20.50
CA ARG A 525 5.66 33.58 19.32
C ARG A 525 6.72 34.67 19.54
N ASP A 526 6.72 35.24 20.74
CA ASP A 526 7.52 36.38 21.19
C ASP A 526 8.67 35.98 22.14
N THR A 527 8.94 34.68 22.27
CA THR A 527 10.12 34.20 22.99
C THR A 527 11.37 34.66 22.26
N VAL A 528 12.34 35.17 23.01
CA VAL A 528 13.64 35.59 22.51
C VAL A 528 14.76 34.79 23.18
N VAL A 529 15.91 34.71 22.53
CA VAL A 529 17.09 34.03 23.04
C VAL A 529 18.35 34.83 22.69
N ASN A 530 19.42 34.70 23.47
CA ASN A 530 20.72 35.26 23.11
C ASN A 530 21.25 34.56 21.84
N VAL A 531 21.51 35.32 20.78
CA VAL A 531 21.95 34.78 19.47
C VAL A 531 23.46 34.90 19.23
N PHE A 532 24.25 35.25 20.25
CA PHE A 532 25.71 35.35 20.16
C PHE A 532 26.15 36.16 18.92
N SER A 533 27.10 35.67 18.14
CA SER A 533 27.70 36.38 17.02
C SER A 533 26.74 36.77 15.89
N THR A 534 25.54 36.20 15.82
CA THR A 534 24.48 36.71 14.92
C THR A 534 24.15 38.18 15.19
N SER A 535 24.38 38.67 16.42
CA SER A 535 24.24 40.08 16.81
C SER A 535 25.07 41.03 15.94
N LYS A 536 26.22 40.58 15.44
CA LYS A 536 27.10 41.38 14.58
C LYS A 536 26.41 41.81 13.30
N LEU A 537 25.50 41.00 12.75
CA LEU A 537 24.79 41.38 11.53
C LEU A 537 23.95 42.65 11.74
N VAL A 538 23.30 42.77 12.90
CA VAL A 538 22.50 43.96 13.26
C VAL A 538 23.38 45.15 13.66
N THR A 539 24.46 44.90 14.41
CA THR A 539 25.43 45.95 14.77
C THR A 539 26.16 46.51 13.54
N ASN A 540 26.58 45.65 12.63
CA ASN A 540 27.24 46.06 11.39
C ASN A 540 26.26 46.77 10.45
N LEU A 541 24.98 46.34 10.42
CA LEU A 541 23.93 47.06 9.70
C LEU A 541 23.83 48.52 10.15
N ALA A 542 24.01 48.84 11.44
CA ALA A 542 24.03 50.22 11.91
C ALA A 542 25.15 51.05 11.24
N ALA A 543 26.37 50.52 11.13
CA ALA A 543 27.44 51.18 10.39
C ALA A 543 27.14 51.30 8.89
N LEU A 544 26.57 50.26 8.27
CA LEU A 544 26.17 50.31 6.87
C LEU A 544 25.06 51.34 6.60
N MET A 545 24.15 51.56 7.55
CA MET A 545 23.16 52.63 7.46
C MET A 545 23.82 54.01 7.47
N LEU A 546 24.83 54.22 8.32
CA LEU A 546 25.59 55.47 8.32
C LEU A 546 26.35 55.67 7.01
N ILE A 547 26.91 54.61 6.43
CA ILE A 547 27.54 54.66 5.11
C ILE A 547 26.51 54.99 4.02
N SER A 548 25.36 54.32 4.03
CA SER A 548 24.26 54.56 3.10
C SER A 548 23.71 55.99 3.19
N ARG A 549 23.82 56.64 4.35
CA ARG A 549 23.41 58.04 4.60
C ARG A 549 24.53 59.04 4.30
N GLY A 550 25.71 58.60 3.87
CA GLY A 550 26.86 59.46 3.59
C GLY A 550 27.55 60.03 4.85
N LEU A 551 27.28 59.47 6.03
CA LEU A 551 27.88 59.92 7.30
C LEU A 551 29.23 59.22 7.59
N LEU A 552 29.46 58.08 6.95
CA LEU A 552 30.69 57.31 6.93
C LEU A 552 30.99 56.84 5.51
N HIS A 553 32.24 56.51 5.23
CA HIS A 553 32.66 55.81 4.02
C HIS A 553 33.56 54.61 4.38
N PRO A 554 33.53 53.47 3.65
CA PRO A 554 34.40 52.33 3.94
C PRO A 554 35.90 52.67 3.94
N ASP A 555 36.32 53.60 3.07
CA ASP A 555 37.71 54.05 2.95
C ASP A 555 38.10 55.14 3.96
N ASP A 556 37.13 55.66 4.72
CA ASP A 556 37.44 56.62 5.79
C ASP A 556 38.40 55.98 6.79
N LYS A 557 39.38 56.76 7.22
CA LYS A 557 40.22 56.35 8.34
C LYS A 557 39.36 56.40 9.60
N VAL A 558 39.42 55.36 10.44
CA VAL A 558 38.72 55.35 11.72
C VAL A 558 39.12 56.58 12.55
N ALA A 559 40.40 56.97 12.47
CA ALA A 559 40.95 58.16 13.12
C ALA A 559 40.31 59.50 12.70
N GLN A 560 39.69 59.60 11.51
CA GLN A 560 38.96 60.81 11.10
C GLN A 560 37.70 61.04 11.95
N HIS A 561 37.11 59.95 12.46
CA HIS A 561 35.86 59.97 13.22
C HIS A 561 36.10 59.73 14.72
N TRP A 562 37.23 59.12 15.05
CA TRP A 562 37.67 58.80 16.40
C TRP A 562 39.18 59.08 16.53
N PRO A 563 39.59 60.35 16.76
CA PRO A 563 41.00 60.76 16.74
C PRO A 563 41.91 59.96 17.67
N GLU A 564 41.42 59.60 18.85
CA GLU A 564 42.14 58.82 19.86
C GLU A 564 42.52 57.42 19.35
N PHE A 565 41.77 56.89 18.38
CA PHE A 565 42.07 55.62 17.73
C PHE A 565 43.40 55.63 16.97
N ALA A 566 43.92 56.80 16.55
CA ALA A 566 45.16 56.89 15.77
C ALA A 566 46.42 56.40 16.52
N ALA A 567 46.33 56.25 17.85
CA ALA A 567 47.44 55.83 18.69
C ALA A 567 48.07 54.50 18.21
N ASN A 568 49.37 54.32 18.49
CA ASN A 568 50.09 53.05 18.31
C ASN A 568 49.94 52.40 16.92
N GLY A 569 50.07 53.22 15.87
CA GLY A 569 50.16 52.76 14.48
C GLY A 569 48.83 52.50 13.78
N LYS A 570 47.73 53.06 14.29
CA LYS A 570 46.36 52.82 13.79
C LYS A 570 45.77 53.94 12.94
N SER A 571 46.54 54.99 12.63
CA SER A 571 46.07 56.14 11.84
C SER A 571 45.51 55.74 10.47
N GLU A 572 46.04 54.67 9.87
CA GLU A 572 45.69 54.23 8.52
C GLU A 572 44.55 53.20 8.47
N VAL A 573 44.08 52.70 9.60
CA VAL A 573 43.00 51.70 9.66
C VAL A 573 41.71 52.30 9.12
N THR A 574 41.05 51.60 8.18
CA THR A 574 39.80 52.06 7.58
C THR A 574 38.56 51.46 8.24
N VAL A 575 37.41 52.12 8.08
CA VAL A 575 36.10 51.59 8.51
C VAL A 575 35.81 50.23 7.86
N GLY A 576 36.12 50.08 6.57
CA GLY A 576 35.99 48.83 5.82
C GLY A 576 36.82 47.70 6.43
N GLN A 577 38.05 47.99 6.88
CA GLN A 577 38.90 46.99 7.55
C GLN A 577 38.32 46.52 8.89
N VAL A 578 37.61 47.38 9.62
CA VAL A 578 36.89 46.99 10.85
C VAL A 578 35.71 46.06 10.51
N LEU A 579 34.93 46.41 9.47
CA LEU A 579 33.78 45.62 9.01
C LEU A 579 34.20 44.26 8.40
N ALA A 580 35.37 44.19 7.77
CA ALA A 580 35.87 43.00 7.08
C ALA A 580 36.82 42.13 7.92
N HIS A 581 36.99 42.40 9.23
CA HIS A 581 37.88 41.66 10.12
C HIS A 581 39.38 41.71 9.76
N THR A 582 39.85 42.82 9.19
CA THR A 582 41.26 43.00 8.79
C THR A 582 41.98 44.13 9.53
N ALA A 583 41.33 44.75 10.53
CA ALA A 583 41.90 45.85 11.32
C ALA A 583 43.01 45.46 12.33
N GLY A 584 43.27 44.17 12.57
CA GLY A 584 44.31 43.74 13.52
C GLY A 584 43.95 43.84 15.00
N LEU A 585 42.67 43.95 15.35
CA LEU A 585 42.22 44.22 16.72
C LEU A 585 41.27 43.14 17.26
N CYS A 586 41.49 41.87 16.92
CA CYS A 586 40.56 40.81 17.27
C CYS A 586 40.50 40.48 18.77
N ALA A 587 41.50 40.90 19.56
CA ALA A 587 41.57 40.69 21.00
C ALA A 587 42.17 41.91 21.74
N TRP A 588 41.88 42.05 23.03
CA TRP A 588 42.61 42.95 23.93
C TRP A 588 43.99 42.37 24.28
N GLN A 589 45.00 43.24 24.42
CA GLN A 589 46.31 42.90 24.97
C GLN A 589 46.29 42.74 26.48
N ASP A 590 45.51 43.57 27.16
CA ASP A 590 45.24 43.44 28.59
C ASP A 590 44.41 42.18 28.85
N ASP A 591 44.62 41.54 30.00
CA ASP A 591 43.69 40.54 30.52
C ASP A 591 42.39 41.24 30.93
N MET A 592 41.27 40.72 30.43
CA MET A 592 39.93 41.28 30.59
C MET A 592 39.06 40.32 31.39
N THR A 593 38.12 40.89 32.15
CA THR A 593 37.03 40.17 32.82
C THR A 593 35.70 40.38 32.09
N LEU A 594 34.65 39.64 32.48
CA LEU A 594 33.30 39.86 31.96
C LEU A 594 32.78 41.26 32.34
N GLU A 595 33.10 41.72 33.55
CA GLU A 595 32.78 43.04 34.06
C GLU A 595 33.46 44.14 33.22
N ASP A 596 34.73 43.95 32.85
CA ASP A 596 35.46 44.92 32.03
C ASP A 596 34.83 45.11 30.65
N ILE A 597 34.33 44.04 30.02
CA ILE A 597 33.66 44.15 28.71
C ILE A 597 32.21 44.65 28.81
N CYS A 598 31.60 44.53 29.99
CA CYS A 598 30.32 45.13 30.30
C CYS A 598 30.42 46.64 30.49
N ASP A 599 31.57 47.16 30.95
CA ASP A 599 31.92 48.58 30.84
C ASP A 599 32.42 48.88 29.43
N VAL A 600 31.46 49.18 28.55
CA VAL A 600 31.71 49.44 27.13
C VAL A 600 32.74 50.54 26.90
N GLN A 601 32.80 51.56 27.75
CA GLN A 601 33.76 52.65 27.59
C GLN A 601 35.18 52.19 27.92
N VAL A 602 35.37 51.45 29.01
CA VAL A 602 36.68 50.89 29.39
C VAL A 602 37.21 49.95 28.31
N ALA A 603 36.39 49.00 27.87
CA ALA A 603 36.77 48.04 26.83
C ALA A 603 37.13 48.72 25.50
N THR A 604 36.36 49.73 25.11
CA THR A 604 36.60 50.52 23.87
C THR A 604 37.88 51.34 23.97
N ASN A 605 38.13 52.00 25.10
CA ASN A 605 39.34 52.80 25.32
C ASN A 605 40.61 51.95 25.26
N LYS A 606 40.58 50.73 25.79
CA LYS A 606 41.70 49.78 25.68
C LYS A 606 42.01 49.44 24.22
N LEU A 607 40.99 49.21 23.38
CA LEU A 607 41.17 48.98 21.94
C LEU A 607 41.72 50.21 21.21
N ALA A 608 41.27 51.41 21.59
CA ALA A 608 41.76 52.67 21.03
C ALA A 608 43.25 52.86 21.29
N ASN A 609 43.73 52.43 22.45
CA ASN A 609 45.10 52.64 22.88
C ASN A 609 46.05 51.52 22.46
N GLN A 610 45.62 50.28 22.24
CA GLN A 610 46.55 49.19 21.89
C GLN A 610 47.07 49.25 20.44
N ALA A 611 48.23 48.64 20.17
CA ALA A 611 48.70 48.42 18.80
C ALA A 611 47.90 47.28 18.12
N PRO A 612 47.74 47.28 16.78
CA PRO A 612 47.25 46.12 16.04
C PRO A 612 48.13 44.89 16.27
N LEU A 613 47.52 43.72 16.34
CA LEU A 613 48.19 42.43 16.48
C LEU A 613 48.91 41.99 15.20
N TRP A 614 48.52 42.57 14.05
CA TRP A 614 49.21 42.47 12.76
C TRP A 614 49.00 43.77 11.98
N ALA A 615 49.79 43.98 10.92
CA ALA A 615 49.63 45.16 10.07
C ALA A 615 48.21 45.20 9.45
N PRO A 616 47.42 46.28 9.67
CA PRO A 616 46.05 46.35 9.16
C PRO A 616 45.95 46.08 7.66
N GLY A 617 44.98 45.27 7.25
CA GLY A 617 44.75 44.89 5.85
C GLY A 617 45.62 43.76 5.31
N THR A 618 46.70 43.34 6.00
CA THR A 618 47.59 42.27 5.49
C THR A 618 47.14 40.86 5.85
N ALA A 619 46.26 40.72 6.84
CA ALA A 619 45.66 39.45 7.23
C ALA A 619 44.23 39.65 7.75
N MET A 620 43.49 38.54 7.82
CA MET A 620 42.14 38.47 8.38
C MET A 620 42.17 37.72 9.71
N GLY A 621 41.44 38.19 10.71
CA GLY A 621 41.30 37.50 11.98
C GLY A 621 39.98 37.86 12.65
N TYR A 622 39.17 36.87 13.00
CA TYR A 622 37.83 37.08 13.53
C TYR A 622 37.80 37.91 14.82
N HIS A 623 37.22 39.11 14.76
CA HIS A 623 36.99 39.99 15.93
C HIS A 623 35.75 39.52 16.71
N GLY A 624 35.90 38.45 17.48
CA GLY A 624 34.80 37.78 18.17
C GLY A 624 34.02 38.68 19.13
N LEU A 625 34.70 39.50 19.92
CA LEU A 625 34.06 40.47 20.82
C LEU A 625 34.27 41.91 20.37
N THR A 626 35.48 42.22 19.90
CA THR A 626 35.96 43.59 19.72
C THR A 626 35.26 44.35 18.59
N GLN A 627 34.74 43.67 17.56
CA GLN A 627 34.04 44.35 16.45
C GLN A 627 32.85 45.18 16.94
N GLY A 628 32.11 44.67 17.93
CA GLY A 628 30.94 45.35 18.47
C GLY A 628 31.30 46.68 19.13
N PHE A 629 32.45 46.75 19.81
CA PHE A 629 32.97 47.95 20.46
C PHE A 629 33.46 48.96 19.41
N LEU A 630 34.24 48.50 18.42
CA LEU A 630 34.77 49.35 17.36
C LEU A 630 33.65 49.99 16.53
N ILE A 631 32.65 49.20 16.13
CA ILE A 631 31.49 49.69 15.38
C ILE A 631 30.60 50.55 16.26
N GLY A 632 30.35 50.13 17.51
CA GLY A 632 29.54 50.90 18.44
C GLY A 632 30.11 52.29 18.73
N GLU A 633 31.43 52.42 18.84
CA GLU A 633 32.09 53.72 19.03
C GLU A 633 31.99 54.61 17.79
N LEU A 634 32.15 54.05 16.58
CA LEU A 634 31.93 54.81 15.33
C LEU A 634 30.49 55.33 15.23
N VAL A 635 29.50 54.50 15.59
CA VAL A 635 28.09 54.92 15.64
C VAL A 635 27.90 56.03 16.66
N ARG A 636 28.47 55.89 17.87
CA ARG A 636 28.39 56.91 18.93
C ARG A 636 29.01 58.23 18.52
N ARG A 637 30.20 58.21 17.91
CA ARG A 637 30.89 59.42 17.43
C ARG A 637 30.10 60.15 16.35
N LYS A 638 29.39 59.41 15.49
CA LYS A 638 28.63 59.99 14.38
C LYS A 638 27.23 60.46 14.73
N THR A 639 26.62 59.88 15.74
CA THR A 639 25.20 60.09 16.03
C THR A 639 24.92 60.62 17.44
N GLY A 640 25.89 60.52 18.34
CA GLY A 640 25.70 60.74 19.77
C GLY A 640 24.96 59.61 20.50
N MET A 641 24.46 58.60 19.79
CA MET A 641 23.73 57.47 20.36
C MET A 641 24.66 56.30 20.68
N SER A 642 24.46 55.65 21.82
CA SER A 642 25.04 54.32 22.05
C SER A 642 24.45 53.31 21.06
N ILE A 643 25.16 52.20 20.80
CA ILE A 643 24.76 51.24 19.76
C ILE A 643 23.40 50.59 20.04
N ASP A 644 23.09 50.29 21.29
CA ASP A 644 21.78 49.79 21.74
C ASP A 644 20.66 50.78 21.42
N LYS A 645 20.86 52.07 21.71
CA LYS A 645 19.90 53.14 21.40
C LYS A 645 19.72 53.33 19.90
N PHE A 646 20.82 53.31 19.13
CA PHE A 646 20.74 53.42 17.68
C PHE A 646 19.93 52.26 17.09
N ILE A 647 20.20 51.02 17.50
CA ILE A 647 19.45 49.85 17.03
C ILE A 647 17.96 49.96 17.43
N ALA A 648 17.66 50.40 18.65
CA ALA A 648 16.28 50.59 19.09
C ALA A 648 15.55 51.66 18.26
N GLU A 649 16.15 52.83 18.07
CA GLU A 649 15.50 54.02 17.52
C GLU A 649 15.53 54.12 15.99
N GLU A 650 16.60 53.63 15.36
CA GLU A 650 16.84 53.78 13.92
C GLU A 650 16.60 52.49 13.14
N ILE A 651 16.59 51.33 13.81
CA ILE A 651 16.33 50.02 13.18
C ILE A 651 14.99 49.47 13.64
N CYS A 652 14.81 49.19 14.93
CA CYS A 652 13.65 48.44 15.41
C CYS A 652 12.37 49.29 15.40
N ARG A 653 12.42 50.52 15.92
CA ARG A 653 11.25 51.42 16.00
C ARG A 653 10.64 51.75 14.63
N PRO A 654 11.39 52.09 13.56
CA PRO A 654 10.82 52.36 12.25
C PRO A 654 10.22 51.11 11.58
N LEU A 655 10.75 49.92 11.89
CA LEU A 655 10.24 48.65 11.38
C LEU A 655 8.97 48.18 12.10
N GLY A 656 8.71 48.64 13.32
CA GLY A 656 7.50 48.35 14.09
C GLY A 656 7.41 46.91 14.60
N GLU A 657 6.18 46.41 14.79
CA GLU A 657 5.94 45.10 15.41
C GLU A 657 6.71 43.97 14.71
N GLY A 658 7.39 43.13 15.49
CA GLY A 658 8.11 41.97 14.97
C GLY A 658 9.58 42.24 14.63
N ALA A 659 10.09 43.47 14.76
CA ALA A 659 11.53 43.78 14.77
C ALA A 659 12.06 43.81 16.22
N ASP A 660 11.86 42.72 16.97
CA ASP A 660 12.28 42.60 18.38
C ASP A 660 13.75 42.17 18.48
N PHE A 661 14.65 43.14 18.56
CA PHE A 661 16.06 42.93 18.80
C PHE A 661 16.56 43.95 19.83
N GLN A 662 17.27 43.47 20.85
CA GLN A 662 17.78 44.32 21.92
C GLN A 662 19.21 43.92 22.30
N LEU A 663 20.05 44.94 22.52
CA LEU A 663 21.34 44.85 23.21
C LEU A 663 21.18 45.47 24.59
N GLY A 664 21.52 44.75 25.66
CA GLY A 664 21.13 45.18 27.01
C GLY A 664 19.62 45.05 27.20
N TYR A 665 19.14 43.82 27.35
CA TYR A 665 17.73 43.47 27.41
C TYR A 665 17.03 44.12 28.61
N ARG A 666 15.92 44.82 28.34
CA ARG A 666 15.14 45.51 29.36
C ARG A 666 14.62 44.52 30.41
N LYS A 667 14.77 44.87 31.69
CA LYS A 667 14.41 43.99 32.82
C LYS A 667 12.95 43.50 32.75
N ASP A 668 12.04 44.36 32.29
CA ASP A 668 10.61 44.04 32.15
C ASP A 668 10.34 42.92 31.12
N ASP A 669 11.25 42.72 30.17
CA ASP A 669 11.13 41.72 29.11
C ASP A 669 11.81 40.39 29.47
N TRP A 670 12.52 40.30 30.61
CA TRP A 670 13.31 39.11 30.97
C TRP A 670 12.49 37.82 31.08
N ASN A 671 11.19 37.94 31.34
CA ASN A 671 10.28 36.81 31.35
C ASN A 671 10.15 36.14 29.97
N ARG A 672 10.39 36.83 28.85
CA ARG A 672 10.33 36.27 27.49
C ARG A 672 11.65 35.67 27.03
N VAL A 673 12.73 35.84 27.79
CA VAL A 673 14.05 35.30 27.47
C VAL A 673 14.11 33.81 27.77
N ALA A 674 14.25 32.99 26.74
CA ALA A 674 14.64 31.59 26.86
C ALA A 674 16.11 31.51 27.31
N PRO A 675 16.42 30.86 28.44
CA PRO A 675 17.81 30.63 28.82
C PRO A 675 18.51 29.74 27.79
N VAL A 676 19.75 30.07 27.44
CA VAL A 676 20.58 29.18 26.63
C VAL A 676 20.99 27.95 27.45
N VAL A 677 21.03 26.81 26.80
CA VAL A 677 21.45 25.52 27.36
C VAL A 677 22.76 25.15 26.69
N SER A 678 23.83 25.22 27.47
CA SER A 678 25.20 24.98 27.01
C SER A 678 25.41 23.57 26.46
N PRO A 679 26.33 23.39 25.51
CA PRO A 679 26.68 22.07 25.05
C PRO A 679 27.41 21.29 26.16
N PRO A 680 27.22 19.96 26.25
CA PRO A 680 28.08 19.12 27.09
C PRO A 680 29.49 19.06 26.50
N GLY A 681 30.51 19.06 27.35
CA GLY A 681 31.91 18.86 26.92
C GLY A 681 32.88 19.87 27.53
N PRO A 682 34.15 19.85 27.07
CA PRO A 682 35.15 20.80 27.53
C PRO A 682 34.80 22.23 27.10
N SER A 683 35.18 23.19 27.93
CA SER A 683 35.19 24.61 27.57
C SER A 683 36.08 24.89 26.35
N ILE A 684 35.86 26.01 25.67
CA ILE A 684 36.69 26.46 24.54
C ILE A 684 38.17 26.49 24.94
N GLN A 685 38.46 27.00 26.15
CA GLN A 685 39.81 27.08 26.69
C GLN A 685 40.47 25.71 26.84
N GLU A 686 39.75 24.73 27.40
CA GLU A 686 40.24 23.35 27.52
C GLU A 686 40.44 22.69 26.15
N ALA A 687 39.54 22.95 25.20
CA ALA A 687 39.65 22.42 23.84
C ALA A 687 40.89 22.98 23.12
N LEU A 688 41.15 24.28 23.22
CA LEU A 688 42.32 24.93 22.63
C LEU A 688 43.63 24.47 23.30
N SER A 689 43.63 24.31 24.63
CA SER A 689 44.77 23.78 25.35
C SER A 689 45.09 22.34 24.93
N LYS A 690 44.08 21.47 24.79
CA LYS A 690 44.25 20.10 24.28
C LYS A 690 44.75 20.06 22.83
N ALA A 691 44.36 21.03 22.01
CA ALA A 691 44.86 21.20 20.64
C ALA A 691 46.28 21.77 20.57
N GLY A 692 46.93 22.08 21.70
CA GLY A 692 48.32 22.53 21.77
C GLY A 692 48.53 24.02 21.53
N PHE A 693 47.47 24.84 21.54
CA PHE A 693 47.61 26.29 21.41
C PHE A 693 48.19 26.91 22.68
N LYS A 694 49.17 27.82 22.51
CA LYS A 694 49.76 28.58 23.61
C LYS A 694 48.79 29.63 24.14
N GLN A 695 48.89 29.93 25.44
CA GLN A 695 48.00 30.89 26.11
C GLN A 695 48.06 32.31 25.53
N ASP A 696 49.24 32.73 25.10
CA ASP A 696 49.50 34.04 24.49
C ASP A 696 49.20 34.08 22.98
N SER A 697 48.77 32.96 22.39
CA SER A 697 48.44 32.91 20.96
C SER A 697 47.22 33.78 20.63
N ILE A 698 47.21 34.32 19.40
CA ILE A 698 46.12 35.15 18.89
C ILE A 698 44.74 34.48 19.02
N ILE A 699 44.67 33.16 18.82
CA ILE A 699 43.44 32.37 18.88
C ILE A 699 42.92 32.33 20.33
N VAL A 700 43.78 31.95 21.28
CA VAL A 700 43.40 31.85 22.69
C VAL A 700 43.01 33.22 23.23
N ARG A 701 43.78 34.27 22.95
CA ARG A 701 43.38 35.61 23.39
C ARG A 701 42.08 36.09 22.75
N THR A 702 41.78 35.72 21.51
CA THR A 702 40.54 36.19 20.87
C THR A 702 39.30 35.49 21.41
N LEU A 703 39.40 34.18 21.69
CA LEU A 703 38.25 33.37 22.07
C LEU A 703 38.07 33.26 23.59
N CYS A 704 39.11 33.55 24.37
CA CYS A 704 39.14 33.33 25.81
C CYS A 704 39.60 34.56 26.62
N ASN A 705 39.61 35.76 26.05
CA ASN A 705 39.88 37.01 26.77
C ASN A 705 38.77 38.08 26.54
N PRO A 706 37.84 38.24 27.49
CA PRO A 706 37.66 37.45 28.71
C PRO A 706 37.20 36.02 28.40
N ALA A 707 37.46 35.10 29.32
CA ALA A 707 36.87 33.78 29.28
C ALA A 707 35.45 33.86 29.88
N PHE A 708 34.44 33.68 29.03
CA PHE A 708 33.04 33.55 29.46
C PHE A 708 32.45 32.23 28.97
N LYS A 709 31.43 31.76 29.67
CA LYS A 709 30.70 30.53 29.37
C LYS A 709 29.36 30.87 28.72
N ALA A 710 28.76 29.89 28.05
CA ALA A 710 27.43 30.05 27.48
C ALA A 710 26.38 30.42 28.55
N GLU A 711 26.50 29.88 29.77
CA GLU A 711 25.60 30.19 30.88
C GLU A 711 25.65 31.65 31.33
N ASP A 712 26.74 32.37 31.05
CA ASP A 712 26.83 33.79 31.40
C ASP A 712 25.75 34.59 30.69
N ALA A 713 25.30 34.16 29.50
CA ALA A 713 24.15 34.76 28.80
C ALA A 713 22.82 34.68 29.58
N ASN A 714 22.74 33.78 30.57
CA ASN A 714 21.57 33.66 31.44
C ASN A 714 21.62 34.58 32.66
N THR A 715 22.75 35.26 32.90
CA THR A 715 22.95 36.12 34.08
C THR A 715 22.36 37.51 33.90
N ALA A 716 22.06 38.15 35.03
CA ALA A 716 21.61 39.54 35.07
C ALA A 716 22.65 40.51 34.52
N LEU A 717 23.94 40.27 34.82
CA LEU A 717 25.06 41.09 34.34
C LEU A 717 25.08 41.09 32.82
N TRP A 718 25.18 39.91 32.20
CA TRP A 718 25.19 39.79 30.74
C TRP A 718 23.96 40.46 30.12
N ARG A 719 22.75 40.10 30.55
CA ARG A 719 21.52 40.64 29.96
C ARG A 719 21.44 42.17 30.03
N SER A 720 22.10 42.82 30.98
CA SER A 720 22.04 44.27 31.14
C SER A 720 23.07 45.03 30.30
N CYS A 721 24.07 44.35 29.73
CA CYS A 721 25.17 45.00 29.00
C CYS A 721 24.91 45.04 27.48
N ALA A 722 25.37 46.11 26.82
CA ALA A 722 25.20 46.32 25.39
C ALA A 722 26.40 45.83 24.56
N ILE A 723 26.73 44.53 24.64
CA ILE A 723 27.89 43.96 23.93
C ILE A 723 27.50 43.63 22.48
N GLY A 724 27.66 44.59 21.58
CA GLY A 724 27.14 44.53 20.20
C GLY A 724 27.60 43.35 19.33
N SER A 725 28.61 42.60 19.77
CA SER A 725 29.08 41.41 19.05
C SER A 725 28.42 40.10 19.47
N VAL A 726 27.82 40.00 20.66
CA VAL A 726 27.41 38.69 21.23
C VAL A 726 26.13 38.72 22.06
N ASN A 727 25.61 39.89 22.43
CA ASN A 727 24.56 40.04 23.45
C ASN A 727 23.19 40.43 22.86
N GLY A 728 22.97 40.19 21.58
CA GLY A 728 21.67 40.37 20.95
C GLY A 728 20.69 39.32 21.45
N HIS A 729 19.57 39.76 21.99
CA HIS A 729 18.44 38.91 22.35
C HIS A 729 17.31 39.15 21.34
N THR A 730 16.90 38.08 20.65
CA THR A 730 15.95 38.17 19.53
C THR A 730 15.37 36.79 19.18
N ASN A 731 14.61 36.71 18.09
CA ASN A 731 14.13 35.48 17.49
C ASN A 731 14.25 35.51 15.96
N ALA A 732 13.98 34.38 15.30
CA ALA A 732 14.14 34.25 13.86
C ALA A 732 13.31 35.26 13.06
N ARG A 733 12.07 35.53 13.49
CA ARG A 733 11.18 36.50 12.82
C ARG A 733 11.79 37.90 12.80
N ALA A 734 12.31 38.36 13.93
CA ALA A 734 12.92 39.68 14.04
C ALA A 734 14.20 39.79 13.23
N LEU A 735 15.05 38.76 13.24
CA LEU A 735 16.24 38.70 12.39
C LEU A 735 15.89 38.78 10.90
N VAL A 736 14.89 38.01 10.44
CA VAL A 736 14.39 38.10 9.06
C VAL A 736 13.89 39.50 8.75
N LYS A 737 13.07 40.09 9.61
CA LYS A 737 12.50 41.41 9.38
C LYS A 737 13.59 42.48 9.24
N ILE A 738 14.57 42.49 10.12
CA ILE A 738 15.68 43.45 10.10
C ILE A 738 16.60 43.21 8.91
N LEU A 739 17.04 41.97 8.69
CA LEU A 739 18.12 41.63 7.75
C LEU A 739 17.63 41.33 6.32
N SER A 740 16.31 41.26 6.09
CA SER A 740 15.74 41.19 4.74
C SER A 740 16.09 42.39 3.86
N CYS A 741 16.57 43.51 4.43
CA CYS A 741 17.12 44.61 3.63
C CYS A 741 18.27 44.17 2.70
N TYR A 742 19.05 43.15 3.06
CA TYR A 742 20.08 42.63 2.16
C TYR A 742 19.50 41.87 0.96
N SER A 743 18.41 41.13 1.15
CA SER A 743 17.80 40.33 0.09
C SER A 743 16.82 41.13 -0.78
N LEU A 744 16.26 42.22 -0.24
CA LEU A 744 15.23 43.05 -0.87
C LEU A 744 15.77 44.43 -1.27
N ASN A 745 17.04 44.53 -1.66
CA ASN A 745 17.67 45.75 -2.18
C ASN A 745 17.46 46.99 -1.29
N GLY A 746 17.60 46.78 0.01
CA GLY A 746 17.62 47.80 1.05
C GLY A 746 16.29 48.02 1.77
N ILE A 747 15.21 47.38 1.31
CA ILE A 747 13.87 47.45 1.90
C ILE A 747 13.68 46.29 2.89
N CYS A 748 13.06 46.52 4.04
CA CYS A 748 12.76 45.46 5.00
C CYS A 748 11.36 44.86 4.78
N ALA A 749 11.26 43.54 4.96
CA ALA A 749 10.03 42.77 4.87
C ALA A 749 8.90 43.32 5.77
N GLY A 750 7.67 43.27 5.27
CA GLY A 750 6.44 43.65 5.98
C GLY A 750 6.25 45.14 6.30
N SER A 751 7.30 45.97 6.29
CA SER A 751 7.20 47.41 6.57
C SER A 751 7.32 48.29 5.32
N GLY A 752 7.99 47.81 4.27
CA GLY A 752 8.38 48.63 3.12
C GLY A 752 9.40 49.71 3.47
N TYR A 753 9.89 49.76 4.72
CA TYR A 753 10.85 50.75 5.18
C TYR A 753 12.25 50.45 4.63
N ARG A 754 12.97 51.49 4.24
CA ARG A 754 14.31 51.36 3.66
C ARG A 754 15.37 51.65 4.72
N LEU A 755 16.20 50.66 5.02
CA LEU A 755 17.39 50.83 5.87
C LEU A 755 18.65 51.13 5.07
N LEU A 756 18.79 50.55 3.87
CA LEU A 756 19.96 50.71 3.01
C LEU A 756 19.56 51.18 1.61
N SER A 757 20.46 51.86 0.90
CA SER A 757 20.36 52.01 -0.55
C SER A 757 20.66 50.68 -1.25
N ALA A 758 20.21 50.53 -2.49
CA ALA A 758 20.49 49.33 -3.28
C ALA A 758 22.00 49.22 -3.58
N GLU A 759 22.67 50.35 -3.78
CA GLU A 759 24.12 50.43 -3.98
C GLU A 759 24.88 49.95 -2.74
N MET A 760 24.41 50.32 -1.54
CA MET A 760 25.03 49.88 -0.29
C MET A 760 24.86 48.38 -0.07
N VAL A 761 23.70 47.80 -0.41
CA VAL A 761 23.50 46.34 -0.36
C VAL A 761 24.50 45.62 -1.26
N LYS A 762 24.63 46.08 -2.52
CA LYS A 762 25.59 45.52 -3.48
C LYS A 762 27.03 45.60 -2.96
N LEU A 763 27.41 46.76 -2.42
CA LEU A 763 28.75 46.99 -1.87
C LEU A 763 29.01 46.11 -0.63
N ALA A 764 28.00 45.90 0.22
CA ALA A 764 28.12 45.04 1.40
C ALA A 764 28.31 43.56 1.04
N LEU A 765 27.70 43.10 -0.07
CA LEU A 765 27.81 41.74 -0.59
C LEU A 765 28.98 41.54 -1.57
N THR A 766 29.81 42.56 -1.78
CA THR A 766 31.04 42.46 -2.56
C THR A 766 32.18 41.94 -1.68
N GLU A 767 33.13 41.21 -2.24
CA GLU A 767 34.31 40.73 -1.50
C GLU A 767 35.24 41.88 -1.10
N HIS A 768 35.53 41.99 0.20
CA HIS A 768 36.51 42.93 0.76
C HIS A 768 37.72 42.23 1.39
N ALA A 769 37.59 40.96 1.74
CA ALA A 769 38.70 40.12 2.16
C ALA A 769 38.41 38.64 1.87
N ILE A 770 39.45 37.92 1.47
CA ILE A 770 39.44 36.47 1.30
C ILE A 770 40.76 35.90 1.79
N GLY A 771 40.72 34.76 2.47
CA GLY A 771 41.93 34.05 2.91
C GLY A 771 41.71 33.26 4.18
N THR A 772 42.80 32.73 4.73
CA THR A 772 42.77 32.01 6.02
C THR A 772 42.62 33.00 7.18
N ASP A 773 41.57 32.82 7.97
CA ASP A 773 41.35 33.58 9.19
C ASP A 773 42.33 33.12 10.28
N LEU A 774 43.13 34.04 10.83
CA LEU A 774 44.14 33.75 11.86
C LEU A 774 43.56 33.27 13.19
N VAL A 775 42.26 33.48 13.43
CA VAL A 775 41.57 33.08 14.66
C VAL A 775 40.82 31.77 14.44
N THR A 776 40.00 31.68 13.40
CA THR A 776 39.22 30.46 13.15
C THR A 776 40.02 29.37 12.45
N MET A 777 41.23 29.67 11.95
CA MET A 777 42.12 28.77 11.21
C MET A 777 41.47 28.14 9.97
N ARG A 778 40.48 28.83 9.42
CA ARG A 778 39.66 28.37 8.29
C ARG A 778 39.68 29.43 7.21
N SER A 779 39.62 29.01 5.95
CA SER A 779 39.37 29.94 4.85
C SER A 779 38.04 30.66 5.07
N GLY A 780 37.97 31.92 4.69
CA GLY A 780 36.74 32.69 4.77
C GLY A 780 36.74 33.79 3.72
N ARG A 781 35.52 34.16 3.33
CA ARG A 781 35.23 35.26 2.41
C ARG A 781 34.36 36.29 3.13
N ARG A 782 34.73 37.56 3.05
CA ARG A 782 34.10 38.66 3.81
C ARG A 782 33.58 39.73 2.87
N GLY A 783 32.35 40.15 3.12
CA GLY A 783 31.82 41.42 2.67
C GLY A 783 31.99 42.49 3.75
N LEU A 784 31.24 43.58 3.66
CA LEU A 784 31.22 44.58 4.73
C LEU A 784 30.27 44.13 5.83
N GLY A 785 30.83 43.58 6.90
CA GLY A 785 30.09 43.20 8.10
C GLY A 785 29.25 41.92 7.96
N ILE A 786 29.43 41.17 6.88
CA ILE A 786 28.74 39.91 6.58
C ILE A 786 29.69 38.91 5.92
N TYR A 787 29.46 37.61 6.10
CA TYR A 787 30.22 36.56 5.42
C TYR A 787 29.65 36.29 4.05
N LEU A 788 30.49 35.91 3.08
CA LEU A 788 30.05 35.60 1.72
C LEU A 788 30.19 34.12 1.40
N THR A 789 29.42 33.68 0.40
CA THR A 789 29.49 32.35 -0.21
C THR A 789 30.56 32.26 -1.32
N GLY A 790 30.73 31.06 -1.89
CA GLY A 790 31.55 30.78 -3.07
C GLY A 790 32.95 30.24 -2.74
N PRO A 791 33.81 30.08 -3.77
CA PRO A 791 35.15 29.53 -3.59
C PRO A 791 35.95 30.28 -2.52
N GLY A 792 36.54 29.54 -1.58
CA GLY A 792 37.30 30.10 -0.46
C GLY A 792 36.46 30.55 0.74
N SER A 793 35.14 30.31 0.75
CA SER A 793 34.26 30.59 1.90
C SER A 793 34.38 29.58 3.05
N GLY A 794 35.22 28.55 2.90
CA GLY A 794 35.57 27.61 3.96
C GLY A 794 34.42 26.67 4.27
N ILE A 795 33.91 26.69 5.52
CA ILE A 795 32.91 25.71 5.97
C ILE A 795 31.55 25.83 5.28
N MET A 796 31.27 26.96 4.64
CA MET A 796 30.04 27.18 3.86
C MET A 796 30.23 26.95 2.38
N GLU A 797 31.45 26.60 1.93
CA GLU A 797 31.71 26.34 0.52
C GLU A 797 30.89 25.14 0.04
N GLY A 798 30.06 25.36 -0.98
CA GLY A 798 29.10 24.38 -1.49
C GLY A 798 27.83 24.22 -0.67
N LYS A 799 27.80 24.60 0.62
CA LYS A 799 26.60 24.49 1.48
C LYS A 799 25.58 25.62 1.28
N LEU A 800 25.98 26.68 0.60
CA LEU A 800 25.12 27.75 0.13
C LEU A 800 25.35 27.95 -1.37
N PRO A 801 24.36 28.43 -2.14
CA PRO A 801 24.56 28.73 -3.55
C PRO A 801 25.63 29.81 -3.73
N GLU A 802 26.24 29.85 -4.91
CA GLU A 802 27.05 31.00 -5.33
C GLU A 802 26.16 32.20 -5.70
N GLY A 803 26.77 33.38 -5.82
CA GLY A 803 26.09 34.63 -6.19
C GLY A 803 26.12 35.67 -5.05
N ASN A 804 25.15 36.57 -5.06
CA ASN A 804 25.00 37.62 -4.04
C ASN A 804 24.34 37.06 -2.77
N VAL A 805 25.02 36.09 -2.15
CA VAL A 805 24.56 35.42 -0.93
C VAL A 805 25.50 35.74 0.23
N GLY A 806 24.92 36.32 1.28
CA GLY A 806 25.57 36.61 2.54
C GLY A 806 25.04 35.73 3.66
N TRP A 807 25.84 35.54 4.71
CA TRP A 807 25.44 34.79 5.89
C TRP A 807 26.15 35.27 7.16
N GLY A 808 25.65 34.84 8.31
CA GLY A 808 26.33 34.97 9.59
C GLY A 808 25.72 34.05 10.62
N SER A 809 26.54 33.58 11.56
CA SER A 809 26.11 32.64 12.60
C SER A 809 26.58 33.04 14.00
N GLY A 810 25.86 32.53 14.99
CA GLY A 810 26.15 32.66 16.40
C GLY A 810 26.69 31.36 16.99
N TRP A 811 27.50 31.50 18.05
CA TRP A 811 27.93 30.34 18.83
C TRP A 811 26.72 29.52 19.29
N GLY A 812 26.84 28.20 19.21
CA GLY A 812 25.77 27.25 19.49
C GLY A 812 24.95 26.84 18.26
N GLY A 813 24.83 27.69 17.23
CA GLY A 813 24.14 27.34 15.97
C GLY A 813 23.04 28.28 15.44
N SER A 814 22.79 29.45 16.05
CA SER A 814 21.90 30.43 15.40
C SER A 814 22.50 30.91 14.08
N ILE A 815 21.68 31.20 13.08
CA ILE A 815 22.17 31.58 11.75
C ILE A 815 21.18 32.47 11.01
N VAL A 816 21.72 33.34 10.15
CA VAL A 816 20.98 34.09 9.14
C VAL A 816 21.65 33.89 7.78
N VAL A 817 20.85 33.66 6.76
CA VAL A 817 21.26 33.63 5.35
C VAL A 817 20.43 34.67 4.60
N VAL A 818 21.09 35.50 3.80
CA VAL A 818 20.48 36.49 2.91
C VAL A 818 20.93 36.20 1.48
N ASP A 819 19.98 35.99 0.58
CA ASP A 819 20.24 35.69 -0.83
C ASP A 819 19.53 36.75 -1.66
N SER A 820 20.31 37.71 -2.14
CA SER A 820 19.81 38.86 -2.90
C SER A 820 19.33 38.47 -4.29
N ASP A 821 19.95 37.46 -4.90
CA ASP A 821 19.57 36.97 -6.22
C ASP A 821 18.17 36.33 -6.22
N ARG A 822 17.79 35.72 -5.10
CA ARG A 822 16.49 35.04 -4.93
C ARG A 822 15.52 35.78 -4.02
N LYS A 823 15.89 36.98 -3.55
CA LYS A 823 15.12 37.76 -2.58
C LYS A 823 14.71 36.95 -1.34
N LEU A 824 15.62 36.12 -0.86
CA LEU A 824 15.39 35.14 0.18
C LEU A 824 16.12 35.55 1.47
N THR A 825 15.46 35.39 2.61
CA THR A 825 16.11 35.51 3.92
C THR A 825 15.64 34.40 4.84
N ILE A 826 16.59 33.67 5.42
CA ILE A 826 16.35 32.56 6.34
C ILE A 826 17.00 32.94 7.67
N ALA A 827 16.27 32.81 8.77
CA ALA A 827 16.86 32.90 10.11
C ALA A 827 16.41 31.74 11.00
N TYR A 828 17.32 31.28 11.84
CA TYR A 828 17.10 30.25 12.85
C TYR A 828 17.69 30.69 14.18
N ALA A 829 16.92 30.54 15.27
CA ALA A 829 17.36 30.83 16.63
C ALA A 829 16.79 29.80 17.60
N MET A 830 17.63 29.30 18.51
CA MET A 830 17.32 28.19 19.42
C MET A 830 18.02 28.39 20.77
N ASN A 831 17.53 27.71 21.81
CA ASN A 831 18.16 27.75 23.14
C ASN A 831 19.14 26.61 23.40
N ARG A 832 19.05 25.47 22.69
CA ARG A 832 20.02 24.38 22.82
C ARG A 832 21.26 24.68 21.98
N MET A 833 22.42 24.77 22.63
CA MET A 833 23.68 24.99 21.95
C MET A 833 24.41 23.66 21.69
N LEU A 834 25.13 23.59 20.57
CA LEU A 834 26.05 22.51 20.25
C LEU A 834 27.48 23.06 20.07
N SER A 835 28.49 22.27 20.46
CA SER A 835 29.92 22.64 20.28
C SER A 835 30.37 22.51 18.83
N GLU A 836 29.74 21.59 18.08
CA GLU A 836 29.94 21.41 16.65
C GLU A 836 28.87 22.17 15.84
N GLU A 837 28.92 22.04 14.52
CA GLU A 837 27.91 22.61 13.64
C GLU A 837 26.52 22.05 13.98
N HIS A 838 25.57 22.94 14.26
CA HIS A 838 24.22 22.53 14.62
C HIS A 838 23.51 21.96 13.38
N PRO A 839 22.98 20.73 13.41
CA PRO A 839 22.43 20.08 12.23
C PRO A 839 21.08 20.68 11.78
N SER A 840 20.24 21.14 12.72
CA SER A 840 18.92 21.74 12.41
C SER A 840 18.97 22.87 11.37
N PRO A 841 19.75 23.96 11.54
CA PRO A 841 19.79 25.04 10.57
C PRO A 841 20.25 24.57 9.18
N ALA A 842 21.25 23.69 9.10
CA ALA A 842 21.72 23.15 7.82
C ALA A 842 20.61 22.38 7.08
N ALA A 843 19.84 21.56 7.81
CA ALA A 843 18.70 20.83 7.25
C ALA A 843 17.58 21.78 6.76
N PHE A 844 17.28 22.85 7.50
CA PHE A 844 16.29 23.84 7.06
C PHE A 844 16.75 24.60 5.82
N ILE A 845 17.99 25.11 5.81
CA ILE A 845 18.57 25.84 4.67
C ILE A 845 18.54 24.97 3.41
N LYS A 846 18.98 23.71 3.54
CA LYS A 846 18.95 22.75 2.44
C LYS A 846 17.54 22.49 1.93
N ALA A 847 16.60 22.22 2.82
CA ALA A 847 15.21 22.01 2.43
C ALA A 847 14.60 23.24 1.74
N VAL A 848 14.90 24.46 2.20
CA VAL A 848 14.45 25.70 1.54
C VAL A 848 14.99 25.79 0.11
N TYR A 849 16.30 25.61 -0.09
CA TYR A 849 16.91 25.69 -1.42
C TYR A 849 16.44 24.57 -2.36
N GLU A 850 16.27 23.34 -1.86
CA GLU A 850 15.69 22.22 -2.62
C GLU A 850 14.27 22.56 -3.12
N ILE A 851 13.43 23.14 -2.26
CA ILE A 851 12.06 23.54 -2.61
C ILE A 851 12.05 24.65 -3.67
N LEU A 852 13.06 25.53 -3.65
CA LEU A 852 13.26 26.58 -4.66
C LEU A 852 13.95 26.07 -5.95
N GLY A 853 14.24 24.77 -6.05
CA GLY A 853 14.87 24.18 -7.22
C GLY A 853 16.36 24.49 -7.36
N VAL A 854 17.04 24.80 -6.25
CA VAL A 854 18.47 25.14 -6.21
C VAL A 854 19.24 24.00 -5.56
N THR A 855 20.19 23.43 -6.29
CA THR A 855 21.06 22.38 -5.77
C THR A 855 22.22 22.99 -4.99
N ILE A 856 22.35 22.63 -3.72
CA ILE A 856 23.53 22.89 -2.90
C ILE A 856 24.20 21.55 -2.53
N ALA A 857 25.50 21.57 -2.22
CA ALA A 857 26.24 20.38 -1.80
C ALA A 857 25.70 19.81 -0.47
N ALA A 858 25.91 18.51 -0.29
CA ALA A 858 25.21 17.71 0.71
C ALA A 858 25.52 18.06 2.16
#